data_AF-A0A8J3C5P9-F1
#
_entry.id   AF-A0A8J3C5P9-F1
#
_cell.length_a   1.000
_cell.length_b   1.000
_cell.length_c   1.000
_cell.angle_alpha   90.00
_cell.angle_beta   90.00
_cell.angle_gamma   90.00
#
_symmetry.space_group_name_H-M   'P 1'
#
loop_
_entity.id
_entity.type
_entity.pdbx_description
1 polymer ?
#
loop_
_entity_poly.entity_id
_entity_poly.type
_entity_poly.pdbx_seq_one_letter_code
_entity_poly.pdbx_strand_id
1 'polypeptide(L)'
;MIVTALPTGRRQAGLLEKLLATVRAEFRTEVYRPDPADPVFVAPQCAVADCDRVVAQLGLCNGHVIRWRQRGRPVLEEFLADPGPPVRGRQVLPSCRIGGCGYGRFGNGLCCKHYDRWVRAGRPAADQWHAPSLAAAGAVAAECRLPFCSLWVETPEKVFCQQHHDRWKRTNHRDVERFIVDCELNGTAAVDLRGLPPQLTLEFQYGLQCRADARHRTTPARYVMQAVRHARAAGVTSLLDLSEQQWRQQARTGRVRAPVLLLIEVRDAVELLRDGAGWENEFGRDVWRLERLPGITTPATATVPRPRVRLHFERIPQPWLRDLVERWLRLRLTSGLSITAAHTGLDALVCFAGFLAHAGVDRLADIDRPLLERHLAYVASQDGGHGLKKGRISSLNLFLQAIRQHRWDDSLPGTAAFCPGDIPPAPAATISRRLAEHVMAQVESEANLDRWHDPAGRLVTLILVRTGLRISSVVCLDFDCLVHDGQGAAYLRYFNTKMKREAAVPIDEHLEQAIHDQQRRVLDRWPDGTGVLFPRRHANASGRLRLSDSSYRQMLRRWLVTCDIRDEHGQPVHLTPHQWRHTFACRLINRDVPQEVVRVLLDHESSRMTAHYARITDQTVRRRWEAAMKVNIKGEHVTLTPDGPLGQAQWAKTRYGIATQTLPDGYCGLPVQKSCPHANACLTCPVFLTGPEFLPELRDQRTRTLTLIDNATNCGHTRTAEMNQQVADNLDRMIGELENSHDEPQETTHAG
;
A
#
# COMPACT_ATOMS: atom_id res chain seq x y z
N MET A 1 -9.00 36.89 -42.87
CA MET A 1 -10.33 36.33 -43.15
C MET A 1 -10.17 35.11 -44.02
N ILE A 2 -10.31 33.91 -43.45
CA ILE A 2 -10.87 32.67 -44.02
C ILE A 2 -11.17 31.85 -42.76
N VAL A 3 -12.45 31.84 -42.37
CA VAL A 3 -12.97 31.04 -41.26
C VAL A 3 -13.41 29.72 -41.87
N THR A 4 -12.61 28.67 -41.73
CA THR A 4 -13.04 27.31 -42.00
C THR A 4 -14.04 26.90 -40.92
N ALA A 5 -15.32 26.86 -41.30
CA ALA A 5 -16.40 26.32 -40.50
C ALA A 5 -16.13 24.84 -40.20
N LEU A 6 -15.92 24.52 -38.92
CA LEU A 6 -15.94 23.15 -38.41
C LEU A 6 -17.38 22.61 -38.54
N PRO A 7 -17.57 21.33 -38.92
CA PRO A 7 -18.89 20.77 -39.14
C PRO A 7 -19.70 20.76 -37.84
N THR A 8 -20.93 21.24 -37.97
CA THR A 8 -21.96 21.33 -36.95
C THR A 8 -22.32 19.97 -36.35
N GLY A 9 -22.05 19.84 -35.04
CA GLY A 9 -22.93 19.18 -34.07
C GLY A 9 -23.27 17.70 -34.28
N ARG A 10 -22.36 16.79 -33.89
CA ARG A 10 -22.84 15.56 -33.22
C ARG A 10 -23.51 16.00 -31.92
N ARG A 11 -24.83 15.87 -31.81
CA ARG A 11 -25.54 16.01 -30.53
C ARG A 11 -24.82 15.14 -29.50
N GLN A 12 -24.20 15.77 -28.50
CA GLN A 12 -23.62 15.05 -27.38
C GLN A 12 -24.76 14.31 -26.70
N ALA A 13 -24.69 12.98 -26.68
CA ALA A 13 -25.72 12.14 -26.07
C ALA A 13 -25.96 12.56 -24.61
N GLY A 14 -27.23 12.65 -24.21
CA GLY A 14 -27.60 12.96 -22.83
C GLY A 14 -27.10 11.89 -21.86
N LEU A 15 -26.98 12.21 -20.57
CA LEU A 15 -26.51 11.24 -19.56
C LEU A 15 -27.32 9.93 -19.59
N LEU A 16 -28.64 10.02 -19.73
CA LEU A 16 -29.53 8.86 -19.80
C LEU A 16 -29.19 7.93 -20.98
N GLU A 17 -28.96 8.50 -22.17
CA GLU A 17 -28.56 7.75 -23.37
C GLU A 17 -27.21 7.07 -23.16
N LYS A 18 -26.24 7.77 -22.56
CA LYS A 18 -24.93 7.19 -22.22
C LYS A 18 -25.06 6.03 -21.23
N LEU A 19 -25.88 6.18 -20.19
CA LEU A 19 -26.14 5.12 -19.22
C LEU A 19 -26.78 3.88 -19.88
N LEU A 20 -27.81 4.08 -20.71
CA LEU A 20 -28.48 3.00 -21.45
C LEU A 20 -27.53 2.28 -22.42
N ALA A 21 -26.58 3.01 -23.03
CA ALA A 21 -25.58 2.41 -23.91
C ALA A 21 -24.49 1.64 -23.13
N THR A 22 -24.17 2.06 -21.90
CA THR A 22 -22.98 1.55 -21.17
C THR A 22 -23.31 0.46 -20.16
N VAL A 23 -24.49 0.48 -19.53
CA VAL A 23 -24.87 -0.49 -18.50
C VAL A 23 -25.20 -1.84 -19.15
N ARG A 24 -24.40 -2.87 -18.85
CA ARG A 24 -24.55 -4.25 -19.32
C ARG A 24 -25.84 -4.89 -18.80
N ALA A 25 -26.37 -5.84 -19.56
CA ALA A 25 -27.63 -6.51 -19.26
C ALA A 25 -27.65 -7.19 -17.88
N GLU A 26 -26.54 -7.78 -17.44
CA GLU A 26 -26.39 -8.43 -16.14
C GLU A 26 -26.61 -7.48 -14.94
N PHE A 27 -26.26 -6.19 -15.08
CA PHE A 27 -26.52 -5.18 -14.06
C PHE A 27 -27.87 -4.49 -14.23
N ARG A 28 -28.52 -4.60 -15.41
CA ARG A 28 -29.80 -3.97 -15.73
C ARG A 28 -30.98 -4.74 -15.15
N THR A 29 -30.94 -4.99 -13.85
CA THR A 29 -31.96 -5.70 -13.09
C THR A 29 -32.49 -4.82 -11.96
N GLU A 30 -33.76 -5.00 -11.63
CA GLU A 30 -34.38 -4.32 -10.49
C GLU A 30 -33.90 -4.85 -9.14
N VAL A 31 -33.53 -6.14 -9.09
CA VAL A 31 -32.91 -6.79 -7.94
C VAL A 31 -31.66 -7.51 -8.42
N TYR A 32 -30.50 -6.89 -8.22
CA TYR A 32 -29.20 -7.45 -8.58
C TYR A 32 -28.79 -8.52 -7.57
N ARG A 33 -28.55 -9.74 -8.05
CA ARG A 33 -28.06 -10.87 -7.26
C ARG A 33 -26.68 -11.25 -7.80
N PRO A 34 -25.59 -10.91 -7.09
CA PRO A 34 -24.25 -11.29 -7.53
C PRO A 34 -24.10 -12.81 -7.49
N ASP A 35 -23.23 -13.34 -8.34
CA ASP A 35 -22.82 -14.75 -8.32
C ASP A 35 -22.30 -15.11 -6.91
N PRO A 36 -22.66 -16.27 -6.31
CA PRO A 36 -22.18 -16.68 -4.99
C PRO A 36 -20.65 -16.70 -4.83
N ALA A 37 -19.89 -16.85 -5.92
CA ALA A 37 -18.43 -16.79 -5.94
C ALA A 37 -17.87 -15.38 -6.24
N ASP A 38 -18.72 -14.36 -6.43
CA ASP A 38 -18.28 -13.01 -6.79
C ASP A 38 -17.40 -12.39 -5.69
N PRO A 39 -16.11 -12.12 -5.97
CA PRO A 39 -15.16 -11.70 -4.95
C PRO A 39 -15.30 -10.21 -4.57
N VAL A 40 -16.19 -9.46 -5.24
CA VAL A 40 -16.45 -8.04 -5.02
C VAL A 40 -17.69 -7.86 -4.15
N PHE A 41 -18.81 -8.48 -4.49
CA PHE A 41 -20.10 -8.25 -3.83
C PHE A 41 -20.47 -9.31 -2.81
N VAL A 42 -19.96 -10.54 -2.97
CA VAL A 42 -20.19 -11.60 -1.99
C VAL A 42 -19.13 -11.52 -0.90
N ALA A 43 -19.60 -11.15 0.29
CA ALA A 43 -18.83 -11.37 1.50
C ALA A 43 -18.88 -12.87 1.86
N PRO A 44 -17.86 -13.41 2.54
CA PRO A 44 -17.88 -14.80 2.99
C PRO A 44 -19.21 -15.14 3.67
N GLN A 45 -19.71 -16.35 3.45
CA GLN A 45 -20.91 -16.82 4.14
C GLN A 45 -20.60 -17.09 5.61
N CYS A 46 -21.63 -16.98 6.44
CA CYS A 46 -21.53 -17.29 7.85
C CYS A 46 -21.05 -18.74 8.03
N ALA A 47 -20.07 -18.96 8.89
CA ALA A 47 -19.54 -20.30 9.20
C ALA A 47 -20.54 -21.25 9.89
N VAL A 48 -21.75 -20.75 10.22
CA VAL A 48 -22.83 -21.58 10.77
C VAL A 48 -23.49 -22.31 9.61
N ALA A 49 -23.58 -23.64 9.70
CA ALA A 49 -24.27 -24.46 8.72
C ALA A 49 -25.70 -23.93 8.45
N ASP A 50 -26.14 -24.00 7.19
CA ASP A 50 -27.46 -23.56 6.71
C ASP A 50 -27.76 -22.05 6.90
N CYS A 51 -26.75 -21.24 7.24
CA CYS A 51 -26.90 -19.79 7.32
C CYS A 51 -26.45 -19.12 6.02
N ASP A 52 -27.42 -18.68 5.21
CA ASP A 52 -27.20 -17.98 3.94
C ASP A 52 -26.77 -16.50 4.09
N ARG A 53 -26.46 -16.06 5.32
CA ARG A 53 -26.12 -14.67 5.61
C ARG A 53 -24.64 -14.39 5.45
N VAL A 54 -24.35 -13.17 5.00
CA VAL A 54 -22.99 -12.67 4.89
C VAL A 54 -22.32 -12.43 6.24
N VAL A 55 -21.03 -12.69 6.32
CA VAL A 55 -20.19 -12.45 7.50
C VAL A 55 -20.19 -10.98 7.89
N ALA A 56 -20.31 -10.74 9.20
CA ALA A 56 -20.12 -9.46 9.83
C ALA A 56 -18.77 -9.39 10.56
N GLN A 57 -18.48 -10.39 11.41
CA GLN A 57 -17.27 -10.43 12.23
C GLN A 57 -16.96 -11.88 12.62
N LEU A 58 -15.68 -12.24 12.77
CA LEU A 58 -15.24 -13.56 13.26
C LEU A 58 -15.78 -14.75 12.43
N GLY A 59 -15.95 -14.59 11.11
CA GLY A 59 -16.58 -15.64 10.28
C GLY A 59 -18.08 -15.84 10.54
N LEU A 60 -18.71 -15.00 11.36
CA LEU A 60 -20.14 -15.09 11.71
C LEU A 60 -20.94 -13.90 11.16
N CYS A 61 -22.20 -14.13 10.80
CA CYS A 61 -23.15 -13.06 10.47
C CYS A 61 -23.46 -12.21 11.71
N ASN A 62 -23.98 -10.99 11.54
CA ASN A 62 -24.25 -10.10 12.69
C ASN A 62 -25.20 -10.73 13.73
N GLY A 63 -26.17 -11.54 13.29
CA GLY A 63 -27.07 -12.26 14.20
C GLY A 63 -26.34 -13.27 15.07
N HIS A 64 -25.44 -14.05 14.47
CA HIS A 64 -24.62 -15.03 15.19
C HIS A 64 -23.54 -14.38 16.06
N VAL A 65 -22.93 -13.25 15.62
CA VAL A 65 -22.00 -12.47 16.46
C VAL A 65 -22.68 -11.96 17.74
N ILE A 66 -23.90 -11.43 17.62
CA ILE A 66 -24.67 -10.95 18.78
C ILE A 66 -24.97 -12.12 19.71
N ARG A 67 -25.40 -13.27 19.17
CA ARG A 67 -25.71 -14.45 19.97
C ARG A 67 -24.49 -15.04 20.66
N TRP A 68 -23.37 -15.15 19.95
CA TRP A 68 -22.09 -15.59 20.50
C TRP A 68 -21.67 -14.71 21.68
N ARG A 69 -21.82 -13.38 21.56
CA ARG A 69 -21.58 -12.45 22.68
C ARG A 69 -22.56 -12.64 23.84
N GLN A 70 -23.84 -12.88 23.55
CA GLN A 70 -24.86 -13.11 24.57
C GLN A 70 -24.66 -14.44 25.33
N ARG A 71 -24.03 -15.43 24.69
CA ARG A 71 -23.65 -16.72 25.31
C ARG A 71 -22.30 -16.66 26.04
N GLY A 72 -21.76 -15.47 26.31
CA GLY A 72 -20.53 -15.32 27.08
C GLY A 72 -19.24 -15.51 26.27
N ARG A 73 -19.30 -15.46 24.93
CA ARG A 73 -18.14 -15.59 24.02
C ARG A 73 -17.39 -16.94 24.16
N PRO A 74 -18.08 -18.08 23.99
CA PRO A 74 -17.44 -19.41 24.02
C PRO A 74 -16.39 -19.56 22.91
N VAL A 75 -15.60 -20.64 22.94
CA VAL A 75 -14.68 -20.97 21.84
C VAL A 75 -15.49 -21.10 20.54
N LEU A 76 -14.94 -20.62 19.42
CA LEU A 76 -15.71 -20.50 18.17
C LEU A 76 -16.20 -21.87 17.68
N GLU A 77 -15.38 -22.91 17.81
CA GLU A 77 -15.73 -24.30 17.46
C GLU A 77 -16.93 -24.81 18.26
N GLU A 78 -16.97 -24.57 19.58
CA GLU A 78 -18.11 -24.92 20.43
C GLU A 78 -19.39 -24.19 20.01
N PHE A 79 -19.28 -22.91 19.66
CA PHE A 79 -20.42 -22.15 19.16
C PHE A 79 -20.89 -22.62 17.78
N LEU A 80 -20.00 -23.08 16.91
CA LEU A 80 -20.37 -23.59 15.60
C LEU A 80 -21.06 -24.95 15.69
N ALA A 81 -20.72 -25.76 16.70
CA ALA A 81 -21.38 -27.03 16.98
C ALA A 81 -22.82 -26.86 17.49
N ASP A 82 -23.08 -25.86 18.35
CA ASP A 82 -24.43 -25.40 18.71
C ASP A 82 -24.56 -23.88 18.55
N PRO A 83 -24.89 -23.39 17.35
CA PRO A 83 -25.08 -21.97 17.11
C PRO A 83 -26.45 -21.48 17.61
N GLY A 84 -27.28 -22.38 18.13
CA GLY A 84 -28.68 -22.15 18.41
C GLY A 84 -29.53 -22.03 17.13
N PRO A 85 -30.80 -21.62 17.25
CA PRO A 85 -31.74 -21.66 16.14
C PRO A 85 -31.42 -20.61 15.05
N PRO A 86 -32.05 -20.63 13.86
CA PRO A 86 -31.70 -19.68 12.79
C PRO A 86 -31.77 -18.20 13.21
N VAL A 87 -31.23 -17.29 12.40
CA VAL A 87 -31.14 -15.87 12.78
C VAL A 87 -32.43 -15.09 12.41
N ARG A 88 -32.82 -14.11 13.25
CA ARG A 88 -34.08 -13.33 13.14
C ARG A 88 -34.40 -12.86 11.72
N GLY A 89 -35.63 -13.09 11.24
CA GLY A 89 -36.12 -12.66 9.92
C GLY A 89 -36.37 -13.79 8.90
N ARG A 90 -36.05 -15.04 9.25
CA ARG A 90 -36.40 -16.26 8.49
C ARG A 90 -36.82 -17.43 9.39
N GLN A 91 -37.00 -17.17 10.69
CA GLN A 91 -37.50 -18.16 11.63
C GLN A 91 -39.02 -18.12 11.66
N VAL A 92 -39.64 -19.29 11.78
CA VAL A 92 -40.99 -19.38 12.35
C VAL A 92 -40.87 -18.86 13.79
N LEU A 93 -41.47 -17.70 14.03
CA LEU A 93 -41.54 -17.16 15.38
C LEU A 93 -42.33 -18.13 16.26
N PRO A 94 -41.88 -18.42 17.49
CA PRO A 94 -42.55 -19.41 18.32
C PRO A 94 -43.96 -18.95 18.65
N SER A 95 -44.92 -19.86 18.45
CA SER A 95 -46.31 -19.68 18.87
C SER A 95 -46.45 -19.87 20.37
N CYS A 96 -47.61 -19.48 20.89
CA CYS A 96 -47.99 -19.68 22.27
C CYS A 96 -47.77 -21.14 22.70
N ARG A 97 -47.27 -21.34 23.93
CA ARG A 97 -47.11 -22.68 24.53
C ARG A 97 -48.43 -23.45 24.72
N ILE A 98 -49.59 -22.80 24.61
CA ILE A 98 -50.90 -23.44 24.73
C ILE A 98 -51.24 -24.12 23.40
N GLY A 99 -51.49 -25.44 23.44
CA GLY A 99 -51.86 -26.22 22.27
C GLY A 99 -53.05 -25.62 21.52
N GLY A 100 -52.98 -25.59 20.18
CA GLY A 100 -54.01 -25.01 19.32
C GLY A 100 -54.02 -23.48 19.21
N CYS A 101 -53.11 -22.77 19.87
CA CYS A 101 -53.01 -21.31 19.78
C CYS A 101 -51.88 -20.87 18.82
N GLY A 102 -52.25 -20.34 17.64
CA GLY A 102 -51.30 -19.86 16.63
C GLY A 102 -50.77 -18.43 16.87
N TYR A 103 -51.13 -17.76 17.96
CA TYR A 103 -50.61 -16.43 18.29
C TYR A 103 -49.16 -16.46 18.77
N GLY A 104 -48.37 -15.43 18.43
CA GLY A 104 -46.96 -15.34 18.81
C GLY A 104 -46.72 -15.17 20.32
N ARG A 105 -45.57 -15.64 20.82
CA ARG A 105 -45.15 -15.46 22.22
C ARG A 105 -44.90 -13.99 22.58
N PHE A 106 -45.32 -13.63 23.79
CA PHE A 106 -45.13 -12.33 24.44
C PHE A 106 -44.33 -12.47 25.75
N GLY A 107 -44.86 -13.20 26.76
CA GLY A 107 -44.24 -13.38 28.08
C GLY A 107 -44.54 -14.76 28.69
N ASN A 108 -43.60 -15.33 29.46
CA ASN A 108 -43.69 -16.70 30.03
C ASN A 108 -44.06 -17.81 29.01
N GLY A 109 -43.71 -17.60 27.73
CA GLY A 109 -44.08 -18.51 26.64
C GLY A 109 -45.53 -18.40 26.16
N LEU A 110 -46.33 -17.48 26.71
CA LEU A 110 -47.74 -17.24 26.37
C LEU A 110 -47.89 -16.09 25.35
N CYS A 111 -48.96 -16.07 24.56
CA CYS A 111 -49.32 -14.90 23.75
C CYS A 111 -49.88 -13.78 24.63
N CYS A 112 -50.04 -12.55 24.11
CA CYS A 112 -50.59 -11.42 24.88
C CYS A 112 -51.93 -11.75 25.56
N LYS A 113 -52.88 -12.32 24.79
CA LYS A 113 -54.21 -12.71 25.29
C LYS A 113 -54.17 -13.77 26.39
N HIS A 114 -53.33 -14.81 26.24
CA HIS A 114 -53.16 -15.84 27.28
C HIS A 114 -52.37 -15.32 28.47
N TYR A 115 -51.37 -14.48 28.25
CA TYR A 115 -50.59 -13.87 29.33
C TYR A 115 -51.48 -13.02 30.23
N ASP A 116 -52.37 -12.19 29.66
CA ASP A 116 -53.30 -11.38 30.44
C ASP A 116 -54.28 -12.25 31.25
N ARG A 117 -54.81 -13.32 30.66
CA ARG A 117 -55.69 -14.28 31.36
C ARG A 117 -54.96 -15.05 32.46
N TRP A 118 -53.72 -15.45 32.21
CA TRP A 118 -52.86 -16.10 33.19
C TRP A 118 -52.53 -15.18 34.37
N VAL A 119 -52.25 -13.90 34.10
CA VAL A 119 -52.05 -12.88 35.14
C VAL A 119 -53.33 -12.68 35.96
N ARG A 120 -54.50 -12.57 35.31
CA ARG A 120 -55.80 -12.45 36.02
C ARG A 120 -56.14 -13.69 36.84
N ALA A 121 -55.66 -14.86 36.44
CA ALA A 121 -55.82 -16.11 37.19
C ALA A 121 -54.84 -16.24 38.38
N GLY A 122 -54.07 -15.20 38.71
CA GLY A 122 -53.13 -15.24 39.83
C GLY A 122 -51.77 -15.86 39.52
N ARG A 123 -51.39 -15.95 38.24
CA ARG A 123 -50.10 -16.51 37.77
C ARG A 123 -49.84 -17.97 38.23
N PRO A 124 -50.77 -18.90 38.00
CA PRO A 124 -50.63 -20.30 38.40
C PRO A 124 -49.41 -20.98 37.74
N ALA A 125 -48.93 -22.06 38.36
CA ALA A 125 -47.91 -22.92 37.76
C ALA A 125 -48.37 -23.39 36.36
N ALA A 126 -47.47 -23.32 35.40
CA ALA A 126 -47.87 -23.27 34.00
C ALA A 126 -48.27 -24.65 33.40
N ASP A 127 -47.98 -25.72 34.13
CA ASP A 127 -48.44 -27.10 33.97
C ASP A 127 -49.84 -27.34 34.56
N GLN A 128 -50.29 -26.50 35.49
CA GLN A 128 -51.58 -26.62 36.19
C GLN A 128 -52.65 -25.64 35.68
N TRP A 129 -52.29 -24.78 34.73
CA TRP A 129 -53.20 -23.77 34.20
C TRP A 129 -53.97 -24.28 32.97
N HIS A 130 -55.27 -24.52 33.15
CA HIS A 130 -56.19 -24.80 32.04
C HIS A 130 -56.49 -23.52 31.27
N ALA A 131 -55.68 -23.26 30.23
CA ALA A 131 -55.83 -22.08 29.41
C ALA A 131 -57.10 -22.15 28.54
N PRO A 132 -57.99 -21.14 28.61
CA PRO A 132 -59.16 -21.09 27.73
C PRO A 132 -58.75 -20.97 26.27
N SER A 133 -59.44 -21.71 25.39
CA SER A 133 -59.20 -21.63 23.94
C SER A 133 -59.41 -20.21 23.44
N LEU A 134 -58.50 -19.77 22.55
CA LEU A 134 -58.60 -18.48 21.85
C LEU A 134 -59.03 -18.65 20.39
N ALA A 135 -59.09 -19.89 19.89
CA ALA A 135 -59.67 -20.16 18.59
C ALA A 135 -61.19 -20.04 18.72
N ALA A 136 -61.80 -19.08 18.02
CA ALA A 136 -63.26 -19.04 17.92
C ALA A 136 -63.72 -20.32 17.21
N ALA A 137 -64.70 -21.02 17.78
CA ALA A 137 -65.24 -22.25 17.20
C ALA A 137 -65.67 -21.98 15.74
N GLY A 138 -64.94 -22.56 14.78
CA GLY A 138 -65.25 -22.46 13.34
C GLY A 138 -64.59 -21.33 12.54
N ALA A 139 -63.79 -20.44 13.14
CA ALA A 139 -63.10 -19.38 12.39
C ALA A 139 -61.63 -19.73 12.10
N VAL A 140 -61.24 -19.76 10.82
CA VAL A 140 -59.83 -19.84 10.41
C VAL A 140 -59.18 -18.49 10.71
N ALA A 141 -58.29 -18.45 11.70
CA ALA A 141 -57.54 -17.24 12.00
C ALA A 141 -56.61 -16.91 10.82
N ALA A 142 -56.65 -15.67 10.32
CA ALA A 142 -55.77 -15.25 9.24
C ALA A 142 -54.30 -15.31 9.67
N GLU A 143 -53.45 -15.82 8.79
CA GLU A 143 -52.02 -15.95 9.03
C GLU A 143 -51.25 -14.70 8.61
N CYS A 144 -50.07 -14.54 9.20
CA CYS A 144 -49.14 -13.48 8.85
C CYS A 144 -48.76 -13.57 7.36
N ARG A 145 -48.87 -12.47 6.63
CA ARG A 145 -48.58 -12.44 5.19
C ARG A 145 -47.10 -12.64 4.81
N LEU A 146 -46.20 -12.80 5.78
CA LEU A 146 -44.80 -13.13 5.48
C LEU A 146 -44.71 -14.63 5.18
N PRO A 147 -44.13 -15.04 4.03
CA PRO A 147 -44.19 -16.42 3.55
C PRO A 147 -43.48 -17.45 4.45
N PHE A 148 -42.66 -16.97 5.39
CA PHE A 148 -41.95 -17.80 6.37
C PHE A 148 -42.55 -17.70 7.80
N CYS A 149 -43.77 -17.17 7.95
CA CYS A 149 -44.41 -16.96 9.26
C CYS A 149 -45.85 -17.50 9.28
N SER A 150 -46.08 -18.57 10.03
CA SER A 150 -47.40 -19.21 10.24
C SER A 150 -48.17 -18.67 11.45
N LEU A 151 -47.73 -17.55 12.06
CA LEU A 151 -48.42 -16.99 13.22
C LEU A 151 -49.69 -16.26 12.82
N TRP A 152 -50.71 -16.35 13.67
CA TRP A 152 -51.99 -15.66 13.46
C TRP A 152 -51.88 -14.14 13.65
N VAL A 153 -52.70 -13.40 12.90
CA VAL A 153 -52.89 -11.95 13.05
C VAL A 153 -53.88 -11.66 14.17
N GLU A 154 -53.62 -10.61 14.96
CA GLU A 154 -54.43 -10.34 16.16
C GLU A 154 -55.87 -9.93 15.85
N THR A 155 -56.06 -9.23 14.73
CA THR A 155 -57.34 -8.74 14.23
C THR A 155 -57.38 -8.86 12.70
N PRO A 156 -58.56 -9.01 12.07
CA PRO A 156 -58.67 -9.14 10.61
C PRO A 156 -58.11 -7.96 9.80
N GLU A 157 -58.00 -6.78 10.40
CA GLU A 157 -57.44 -5.58 9.76
C GLU A 157 -55.90 -5.58 9.73
N LYS A 158 -55.25 -6.42 10.55
CA LYS A 158 -53.79 -6.54 10.56
C LYS A 158 -53.34 -7.55 9.51
N VAL A 159 -52.36 -7.15 8.71
CA VAL A 159 -51.74 -8.00 7.67
C VAL A 159 -50.57 -8.87 8.18
N PHE A 160 -50.09 -8.58 9.39
CA PHE A 160 -48.92 -9.25 9.99
C PHE A 160 -49.22 -9.68 11.42
N CYS A 161 -48.56 -10.75 11.89
CA CYS A 161 -48.58 -11.10 13.31
C CYS A 161 -48.02 -9.96 14.16
N GLN A 162 -48.34 -9.90 15.46
CA GLN A 162 -48.00 -8.77 16.31
C GLN A 162 -46.53 -8.35 16.26
N GLN A 163 -45.60 -9.31 16.29
CA GLN A 163 -44.16 -9.01 16.23
C GLN A 163 -43.73 -8.41 14.88
N HIS A 164 -44.26 -8.91 13.77
CA HIS A 164 -43.96 -8.39 12.44
C HIS A 164 -44.68 -7.05 12.19
N HIS A 165 -45.88 -6.88 12.74
CA HIS A 165 -46.62 -5.63 12.73
C HIS A 165 -45.88 -4.52 13.51
N ASP A 166 -45.33 -4.82 14.68
CA ASP A 166 -44.52 -3.87 15.45
C ASP A 166 -43.22 -3.50 14.71
N ARG A 167 -42.60 -4.47 14.04
CA ARG A 167 -41.44 -4.20 13.17
C ARG A 167 -41.82 -3.32 11.98
N TRP A 168 -42.97 -3.59 11.36
CA TRP A 168 -43.51 -2.81 10.25
C TRP A 168 -43.84 -1.38 10.67
N LYS A 169 -44.45 -1.17 11.85
CA LYS A 169 -44.67 0.15 12.46
C LYS A 169 -43.39 0.95 12.60
N ARG A 170 -42.29 0.33 13.06
CA ARG A 170 -40.98 0.98 13.16
C ARG A 170 -40.38 1.41 11.81
N THR A 171 -40.92 0.90 10.70
CA THR A 171 -40.56 1.38 9.35
C THR A 171 -41.37 2.60 8.90
N ASN A 172 -42.20 3.16 9.79
CA ASN A 172 -43.17 4.21 9.50
C ASN A 172 -44.23 3.78 8.47
N HIS A 173 -44.76 2.57 8.64
CA HIS A 173 -45.86 2.03 7.80
C HIS A 173 -45.55 2.03 6.30
N ARG A 174 -44.37 1.55 5.91
CA ARG A 174 -44.03 1.37 4.48
C ARG A 174 -45.04 0.44 3.78
N ASP A 175 -45.12 0.51 2.47
CA ASP A 175 -45.90 -0.42 1.65
C ASP A 175 -45.71 -1.90 2.09
N VAL A 176 -46.81 -2.67 2.09
CA VAL A 176 -46.86 -4.03 2.63
C VAL A 176 -46.02 -5.00 1.79
N GLU A 177 -46.12 -4.94 0.46
CA GLU A 177 -45.29 -5.75 -0.44
C GLU A 177 -43.81 -5.43 -0.23
N ARG A 178 -43.50 -4.13 -0.14
CA ARG A 178 -42.13 -3.69 0.07
C ARG A 178 -41.56 -4.21 1.38
N PHE A 179 -42.35 -4.21 2.45
CA PHE A 179 -41.91 -4.74 3.74
C PHE A 179 -41.67 -6.25 3.70
N ILE A 180 -42.48 -7.01 2.95
CA ILE A 180 -42.28 -8.45 2.75
C ILE A 180 -40.93 -8.69 2.08
N VAL A 181 -40.66 -8.03 0.96
CA VAL A 181 -39.39 -8.25 0.24
C VAL A 181 -38.17 -7.76 1.05
N ASP A 182 -38.28 -6.62 1.74
CA ASP A 182 -37.20 -6.15 2.62
C ASP A 182 -36.90 -7.17 3.74
N CYS A 183 -37.90 -7.94 4.20
CA CYS A 183 -37.70 -9.01 5.17
C CYS A 183 -37.04 -10.25 4.56
N GLU A 184 -37.42 -10.65 3.35
CA GLU A 184 -36.84 -11.80 2.64
C GLU A 184 -35.37 -11.60 2.26
N LEU A 185 -35.03 -10.39 1.81
CA LEU A 185 -33.67 -10.03 1.39
C LEU A 185 -32.74 -9.69 2.56
N ASN A 186 -33.27 -9.54 3.78
CA ASN A 186 -32.49 -9.09 4.93
C ASN A 186 -31.36 -10.07 5.29
N GLY A 187 -30.11 -9.61 5.09
CA GLY A 187 -28.91 -10.39 5.39
C GLY A 187 -28.36 -11.19 4.21
N THR A 188 -29.05 -11.16 3.06
CA THR A 188 -28.59 -11.76 1.79
C THR A 188 -27.57 -10.88 1.05
N ALA A 189 -26.97 -11.41 -0.01
CA ALA A 189 -26.10 -10.68 -0.92
C ALA A 189 -26.85 -9.88 -2.01
N ALA A 190 -28.18 -9.81 -1.99
CA ALA A 190 -28.97 -9.12 -3.01
C ALA A 190 -29.00 -7.59 -2.82
N VAL A 191 -29.04 -6.86 -3.93
CA VAL A 191 -29.22 -5.40 -4.00
C VAL A 191 -30.57 -5.10 -4.66
N ASP A 192 -31.51 -4.52 -3.92
CA ASP A 192 -32.83 -4.13 -4.40
C ASP A 192 -32.87 -2.64 -4.76
N LEU A 193 -33.04 -2.35 -6.05
CA LEU A 193 -33.10 -1.00 -6.62
C LEU A 193 -34.53 -0.54 -6.92
N ARG A 194 -35.56 -1.38 -6.69
CA ARG A 194 -36.96 -1.04 -7.00
C ARG A 194 -37.42 0.19 -6.24
N GLY A 195 -38.24 1.01 -6.90
CA GLY A 195 -38.77 2.25 -6.34
C GLY A 195 -37.76 3.40 -6.30
N LEU A 196 -36.63 3.30 -7.01
CA LEU A 196 -35.81 4.44 -7.38
C LEU A 196 -36.30 5.02 -8.73
N PRO A 197 -36.13 6.33 -8.99
CA PRO A 197 -36.35 6.89 -10.32
C PRO A 197 -35.53 6.16 -11.41
N PRO A 198 -36.01 6.10 -12.67
CA PRO A 198 -35.36 5.32 -13.73
C PRO A 198 -33.88 5.68 -13.95
N GLN A 199 -33.56 6.98 -14.01
CA GLN A 199 -32.17 7.42 -14.16
C GLN A 199 -31.32 7.06 -12.95
N LEU A 200 -31.80 7.31 -11.73
CA LEU A 200 -31.09 6.93 -10.50
C LEU A 200 -30.84 5.41 -10.43
N THR A 201 -31.79 4.60 -10.90
CA THR A 201 -31.63 3.15 -11.01
C THR A 201 -30.43 2.81 -11.90
N LEU A 202 -30.38 3.38 -13.11
CA LEU A 202 -29.27 3.18 -14.04
C LEU A 202 -27.93 3.68 -13.48
N GLU A 203 -27.92 4.78 -12.73
CA GLU A 203 -26.72 5.29 -12.06
C GLU A 203 -26.18 4.30 -11.03
N PHE A 204 -27.04 3.69 -10.20
CA PHE A 204 -26.63 2.63 -9.27
C PHE A 204 -26.16 1.37 -10.01
N GLN A 205 -26.85 0.95 -11.06
CA GLN A 205 -26.45 -0.21 -11.88
C GLN A 205 -25.08 0.03 -12.54
N TYR A 206 -24.85 1.23 -13.07
CA TYR A 206 -23.55 1.63 -13.60
C TYR A 206 -22.47 1.66 -12.50
N GLY A 207 -22.78 2.17 -11.32
CA GLY A 207 -21.88 2.15 -10.17
C GLY A 207 -21.49 0.74 -9.71
N LEU A 208 -22.45 -0.19 -9.72
CA LEU A 208 -22.20 -1.61 -9.48
C LEU A 208 -21.30 -2.20 -10.56
N GLN A 209 -21.61 -1.95 -11.83
CA GLN A 209 -20.78 -2.37 -12.96
C GLN A 209 -19.33 -1.90 -12.80
N CYS A 210 -19.11 -0.60 -12.59
CA CYS A 210 -17.76 -0.04 -12.38
C CYS A 210 -17.04 -0.69 -11.19
N ARG A 211 -17.77 -1.07 -10.14
CA ARG A 211 -17.19 -1.76 -8.98
C ARG A 211 -16.77 -3.19 -9.31
N ALA A 212 -17.63 -3.90 -10.04
CA ALA A 212 -17.39 -5.26 -10.51
C ALA A 212 -16.15 -5.32 -11.40
N ASP A 213 -16.02 -4.37 -12.33
CA ASP A 213 -14.90 -4.28 -13.28
C ASP A 213 -13.59 -3.98 -12.58
N ALA A 214 -13.60 -3.01 -11.68
CA ALA A 214 -12.37 -2.55 -11.06
C ALA A 214 -11.79 -3.56 -10.04
N ARG A 215 -12.60 -4.46 -9.46
CA ARG A 215 -12.22 -5.49 -8.45
C ARG A 215 -11.27 -5.02 -7.33
N HIS A 216 -11.30 -3.72 -7.05
CA HIS A 216 -10.32 -3.04 -6.20
C HIS A 216 -10.75 -3.01 -4.73
N ARG A 217 -12.04 -3.20 -4.43
CA ARG A 217 -12.59 -3.24 -3.08
C ARG A 217 -13.81 -4.14 -3.02
N THR A 218 -13.87 -4.96 -1.97
CA THR A 218 -15.09 -5.68 -1.60
C THR A 218 -16.17 -4.68 -1.19
N THR A 219 -17.35 -4.77 -1.80
CA THR A 219 -18.52 -3.94 -1.51
C THR A 219 -19.72 -4.84 -1.19
N PRO A 220 -19.79 -5.38 0.04
CA PRO A 220 -20.93 -6.20 0.45
C PRO A 220 -22.28 -5.52 0.18
N ALA A 221 -23.26 -6.28 -0.32
CA ALA A 221 -24.58 -5.76 -0.69
C ALA A 221 -25.26 -4.94 0.42
N ARG A 222 -25.05 -5.29 1.70
CA ARG A 222 -25.54 -4.50 2.84
C ARG A 222 -25.13 -3.03 2.81
N TYR A 223 -23.92 -2.72 2.33
CA TYR A 223 -23.43 -1.33 2.23
C TYR A 223 -24.06 -0.61 1.04
N VAL A 224 -24.26 -1.31 -0.07
CA VAL A 224 -25.00 -0.78 -1.22
C VAL A 224 -26.44 -0.46 -0.82
N MET A 225 -27.11 -1.36 -0.10
CA MET A 225 -28.48 -1.14 0.37
C MET A 225 -28.60 0.02 1.35
N GLN A 226 -27.58 0.26 2.18
CA GLN A 226 -27.54 1.47 3.00
C GLN A 226 -27.39 2.73 2.14
N ALA A 227 -26.55 2.70 1.09
CA ALA A 227 -26.39 3.82 0.16
C ALA A 227 -27.69 4.11 -0.61
N VAL A 228 -28.38 3.08 -1.12
CA VAL A 228 -29.69 3.19 -1.78
C VAL A 228 -30.73 3.84 -0.86
N ARG A 229 -30.79 3.42 0.41
CA ARG A 229 -31.70 4.03 1.40
C ARG A 229 -31.38 5.51 1.65
N HIS A 230 -30.11 5.88 1.67
CA HIS A 230 -29.69 7.27 1.82
C HIS A 230 -30.05 8.12 0.61
N ALA A 231 -29.78 7.65 -0.61
CA ALA A 231 -30.17 8.37 -1.83
C ALA A 231 -31.69 8.57 -1.91
N ARG A 232 -32.47 7.54 -1.56
CA ARG A 232 -33.93 7.64 -1.48
C ARG A 232 -34.40 8.66 -0.43
N ALA A 233 -33.80 8.64 0.76
CA ALA A 233 -34.13 9.59 1.82
C ALA A 233 -33.78 11.04 1.45
N ALA A 234 -32.78 11.25 0.59
CA ALA A 234 -32.43 12.56 0.05
C ALA A 234 -33.42 13.05 -1.03
N GLY A 235 -34.31 12.20 -1.55
CA GLY A 235 -35.33 12.59 -2.54
C GLY A 235 -34.76 12.96 -3.91
N VAL A 236 -33.55 12.52 -4.24
CA VAL A 236 -32.89 12.87 -5.51
C VAL A 236 -33.39 12.01 -6.67
N THR A 237 -33.38 12.59 -7.87
CA THR A 237 -33.68 11.91 -9.15
C THR A 237 -32.41 11.45 -9.86
N SER A 238 -31.27 12.04 -9.51
CA SER A 238 -29.92 11.69 -9.92
C SER A 238 -28.95 11.91 -8.74
N LEU A 239 -27.87 11.12 -8.64
CA LEU A 239 -26.79 11.39 -7.69
C LEU A 239 -26.08 12.71 -7.96
N LEU A 240 -26.23 13.26 -9.18
CA LEU A 240 -25.68 14.54 -9.59
C LEU A 240 -26.50 15.76 -9.12
N ASP A 241 -27.72 15.55 -8.62
CA ASP A 241 -28.58 16.62 -8.08
C ASP A 241 -27.95 17.32 -6.87
N LEU A 242 -27.05 16.61 -6.17
CA LEU A 242 -26.23 17.16 -5.09
C LEU A 242 -24.75 17.16 -5.48
N SER A 243 -24.04 18.20 -5.05
CA SER A 243 -22.59 18.27 -5.14
C SER A 243 -21.93 17.22 -4.23
N GLU A 244 -20.68 16.88 -4.53
CA GLU A 244 -19.89 16.01 -3.65
C GLU A 244 -19.83 16.55 -2.22
N GLN A 245 -19.67 17.87 -2.05
CA GLN A 245 -19.61 18.49 -0.73
C GLN A 245 -20.93 18.36 0.03
N GLN A 246 -22.06 18.51 -0.65
CA GLN A 246 -23.40 18.31 -0.06
C GLN A 246 -23.56 16.85 0.40
N TRP A 247 -23.15 15.87 -0.40
CA TRP A 247 -23.11 14.47 0.04
C TRP A 247 -22.19 14.27 1.24
N ARG A 248 -20.98 14.85 1.25
CA ARG A 248 -20.04 14.75 2.37
C ARG A 248 -20.58 15.35 3.66
N GLN A 249 -21.33 16.44 3.59
CA GLN A 249 -21.96 17.06 4.76
C GLN A 249 -22.98 16.13 5.41
N GLN A 250 -23.70 15.32 4.62
CA GLN A 250 -24.61 14.28 5.12
C GLN A 250 -23.86 13.12 5.81
N ALA A 251 -22.55 12.96 5.59
CA ALA A 251 -21.73 11.88 6.15
C ALA A 251 -21.14 12.17 7.55
N ARG A 252 -21.47 13.30 8.18
CA ARG A 252 -20.83 13.76 9.44
C ARG A 252 -21.12 12.88 10.68
N THR A 253 -21.99 11.87 10.57
CA THR A 253 -22.25 10.90 11.64
C THR A 253 -21.59 9.54 11.34
N GLY A 254 -20.87 8.97 12.31
CA GLY A 254 -19.97 7.82 12.09
C GLY A 254 -20.62 6.56 11.49
N ARG A 255 -21.92 6.33 11.72
CA ARG A 255 -22.67 5.18 11.17
C ARG A 255 -23.01 5.31 9.68
N VAL A 256 -22.96 6.52 9.10
CA VAL A 256 -23.40 6.84 7.72
C VAL A 256 -22.21 7.03 6.76
N ARG A 257 -20.97 7.05 7.29
CA ARG A 257 -19.77 7.38 6.52
C ARG A 257 -19.52 6.44 5.34
N ALA A 258 -19.53 5.11 5.54
CA ALA A 258 -19.19 4.16 4.47
C ALA A 258 -20.20 4.18 3.30
N PRO A 259 -21.53 4.13 3.56
CA PRO A 259 -22.55 4.25 2.51
C PRO A 259 -22.45 5.54 1.70
N VAL A 260 -22.21 6.69 2.34
CA VAL A 260 -22.09 7.96 1.62
C VAL A 260 -20.82 8.03 0.78
N LEU A 261 -19.71 7.43 1.25
CA LEU A 261 -18.50 7.34 0.43
C LEU A 261 -18.73 6.50 -0.83
N LEU A 262 -19.58 5.46 -0.78
CA LEU A 262 -20.01 4.70 -1.95
C LEU A 262 -20.85 5.59 -2.89
N LEU A 263 -21.81 6.35 -2.39
CA LEU A 263 -22.60 7.30 -3.20
C LEU A 263 -21.71 8.28 -3.96
N ILE A 264 -20.72 8.85 -3.29
CA ILE A 264 -19.75 9.77 -3.92
C ILE A 264 -18.98 9.05 -5.02
N GLU A 265 -18.54 7.81 -4.81
CA GLU A 265 -17.82 7.04 -5.84
C GLU A 265 -18.72 6.73 -7.06
N VAL A 266 -19.99 6.37 -6.85
CA VAL A 266 -20.94 6.16 -7.95
C VAL A 266 -21.21 7.48 -8.69
N ARG A 267 -21.46 8.56 -7.95
CA ARG A 267 -21.62 9.91 -8.49
C ARG A 267 -20.43 10.32 -9.35
N ASP A 268 -19.21 10.12 -8.88
CA ASP A 268 -17.97 10.47 -9.59
C ASP A 268 -17.84 9.67 -10.91
N ALA A 269 -18.25 8.40 -10.92
CA ALA A 269 -18.28 7.56 -12.12
C ALA A 269 -19.35 8.02 -13.12
N VAL A 270 -20.56 8.33 -12.64
CA VAL A 270 -21.65 8.87 -13.47
C VAL A 270 -21.27 10.23 -14.07
N GLU A 271 -20.65 11.10 -13.28
CA GLU A 271 -20.15 12.39 -13.76
C GLU A 271 -19.03 12.21 -14.79
N LEU A 272 -18.15 11.21 -14.61
CA LEU A 272 -17.12 10.87 -15.59
C LEU A 272 -17.73 10.37 -16.91
N LEU A 273 -18.80 9.57 -16.85
CA LEU A 273 -19.54 9.14 -18.03
C LEU A 273 -20.22 10.33 -18.74
N ARG A 274 -20.79 11.26 -17.96
CA ARG A 274 -21.44 12.48 -18.47
C ARG A 274 -20.44 13.40 -19.16
N ASP A 275 -19.35 13.75 -18.48
CA ASP A 275 -18.43 14.81 -18.90
C ASP A 275 -17.30 14.28 -19.79
N GLY A 276 -16.94 13.01 -19.67
CA GLY A 276 -15.74 12.43 -20.25
C GLY A 276 -14.48 12.65 -19.39
N ALA A 277 -13.40 11.99 -19.75
CA ALA A 277 -12.06 12.16 -19.16
C ALA A 277 -11.19 13.05 -20.06
N GLY A 278 -10.05 13.53 -19.56
CA GLY A 278 -9.06 14.22 -20.39
C GLY A 278 -8.65 15.60 -19.89
N TRP A 279 -7.51 16.07 -20.41
CA TRP A 279 -6.93 17.36 -20.05
C TRP A 279 -7.88 18.52 -20.35
N GLU A 280 -8.50 18.56 -21.53
CA GLU A 280 -9.41 19.67 -21.90
C GLU A 280 -10.70 19.69 -21.07
N ASN A 281 -11.14 18.54 -20.55
CA ASN A 281 -12.35 18.45 -19.73
C ASN A 281 -12.12 18.93 -18.30
N GLU A 282 -10.91 18.77 -17.78
CA GLU A 282 -10.53 19.17 -16.42
C GLU A 282 -9.89 20.57 -16.37
N PHE A 283 -9.21 21.00 -17.45
CA PHE A 283 -8.59 22.32 -17.55
C PHE A 283 -9.65 23.44 -17.48
N GLY A 284 -9.36 24.53 -16.76
CA GLY A 284 -10.29 25.62 -16.52
C GLY A 284 -11.37 25.32 -15.46
N ARG A 285 -11.39 24.12 -14.87
CA ARG A 285 -12.17 23.87 -13.65
C ARG A 285 -11.40 24.38 -12.43
N ASP A 286 -12.13 24.93 -11.46
CA ASP A 286 -11.57 25.29 -10.16
C ASP A 286 -10.94 24.10 -9.41
N VAL A 287 -11.41 22.87 -9.69
CA VAL A 287 -10.91 21.65 -9.07
C VAL A 287 -10.59 20.61 -10.13
N TRP A 288 -9.31 20.28 -10.29
CA TRP A 288 -8.88 19.21 -11.20
C TRP A 288 -8.86 17.87 -10.50
N ARG A 289 -9.46 16.86 -11.14
CA ARG A 289 -9.52 15.48 -10.65
C ARG A 289 -8.46 14.66 -11.34
N LEU A 290 -7.38 14.36 -10.62
CA LEU A 290 -6.18 13.77 -11.23
C LEU A 290 -6.42 12.36 -11.76
N GLU A 291 -7.39 11.62 -11.22
CA GLU A 291 -7.79 10.31 -11.74
C GLU A 291 -8.44 10.36 -13.14
N ARG A 292 -8.85 11.55 -13.63
CA ARG A 292 -9.45 11.75 -14.95
C ARG A 292 -8.45 12.24 -16.00
N LEU A 293 -7.21 12.50 -15.60
CA LEU A 293 -6.18 13.05 -16.45
C LEU A 293 -5.29 11.92 -17.00
N PRO A 294 -5.32 11.64 -18.31
CA PRO A 294 -4.50 10.59 -18.90
C PRO A 294 -3.01 10.97 -18.90
N GLY A 295 -2.14 9.97 -18.73
CA GLY A 295 -0.69 10.12 -18.85
C GLY A 295 0.02 10.74 -17.64
N ILE A 296 -0.68 11.02 -16.54
CA ILE A 296 -0.03 11.50 -15.31
C ILE A 296 0.84 10.41 -14.69
N THR A 297 2.08 10.77 -14.31
CA THR A 297 2.96 9.92 -13.52
C THR A 297 2.35 9.63 -12.15
N THR A 298 1.70 8.47 -12.01
CA THR A 298 1.33 7.92 -10.71
C THR A 298 2.57 7.32 -10.04
N PRO A 299 2.75 7.49 -8.71
CA PRO A 299 3.81 6.77 -8.00
C PRO A 299 3.70 5.26 -8.30
N ALA A 300 4.81 4.54 -8.49
CA ALA A 300 4.74 3.08 -8.67
C ALA A 300 4.07 2.36 -7.49
N THR A 301 4.06 3.00 -6.31
CA THR A 301 3.35 2.55 -5.10
C THR A 301 1.84 2.80 -5.13
N ALA A 302 1.34 3.61 -6.06
CA ALA A 302 -0.08 3.90 -6.21
C ALA A 302 -0.73 2.82 -7.06
N THR A 303 -1.26 1.79 -6.43
CA THR A 303 -1.85 0.65 -7.15
C THR A 303 -3.27 0.91 -7.67
N VAL A 304 -3.82 2.07 -7.34
CA VAL A 304 -5.01 2.64 -7.97
C VAL A 304 -4.71 4.13 -8.06
N PRO A 305 -5.10 4.85 -9.14
CA PRO A 305 -5.29 6.28 -9.05
C PRO A 305 -6.12 6.51 -7.79
N ARG A 306 -5.55 7.14 -6.76
CA ARG A 306 -6.34 7.46 -5.57
C ARG A 306 -7.53 8.25 -6.11
N PRO A 307 -8.77 7.74 -6.05
CA PRO A 307 -9.84 8.20 -6.94
C PRO A 307 -10.41 9.57 -6.52
N ARG A 308 -9.62 10.37 -5.79
CA ARG A 308 -10.01 11.61 -5.12
C ARG A 308 -8.82 12.54 -4.93
N VAL A 309 -7.75 12.41 -5.70
CA VAL A 309 -6.65 13.39 -5.58
C VAL A 309 -7.04 14.58 -6.41
N ARG A 310 -7.20 15.72 -5.72
CA ARG A 310 -7.76 16.93 -6.29
C ARG A 310 -6.78 18.08 -6.12
N LEU A 311 -6.59 18.84 -7.18
CA LEU A 311 -5.90 20.12 -7.12
C LEU A 311 -6.97 21.21 -7.02
N HIS A 312 -6.95 21.95 -5.92
CA HIS A 312 -7.94 22.96 -5.56
C HIS A 312 -7.42 24.36 -5.86
N PHE A 313 -7.78 24.90 -7.01
CA PHE A 313 -7.35 26.22 -7.50
C PHE A 313 -8.22 27.35 -6.95
N GLU A 314 -9.43 27.05 -6.44
CA GLU A 314 -10.31 28.00 -5.77
C GLU A 314 -9.68 28.66 -4.53
N ARG A 315 -8.61 28.06 -4.01
CA ARG A 315 -7.80 28.59 -2.89
C ARG A 315 -6.93 29.78 -3.28
N ILE A 316 -6.83 30.10 -4.58
CA ILE A 316 -6.10 31.25 -5.12
C ILE A 316 -7.12 32.33 -5.50
N PRO A 317 -7.27 33.41 -4.71
CA PRO A 317 -8.29 34.42 -4.95
C PRO A 317 -7.98 35.31 -6.16
N GLN A 318 -6.69 35.51 -6.51
CA GLN A 318 -6.30 36.34 -7.66
C GLN A 318 -6.50 35.58 -8.98
N PRO A 319 -7.38 36.05 -9.90
CA PRO A 319 -7.66 35.33 -11.16
C PRO A 319 -6.42 35.16 -12.05
N TRP A 320 -5.63 36.23 -12.24
CA TRP A 320 -4.41 36.17 -13.06
C TRP A 320 -3.40 35.13 -12.54
N LEU A 321 -3.30 34.97 -11.21
CA LEU A 321 -2.41 34.00 -10.59
C LEU A 321 -2.96 32.60 -10.81
N ARG A 322 -4.26 32.40 -10.62
CA ARG A 322 -4.93 31.11 -10.82
C ARG A 322 -4.70 30.58 -12.23
N ASP A 323 -4.91 31.41 -13.25
CA ASP A 323 -4.73 31.04 -14.65
C ASP A 323 -3.29 30.61 -14.95
N LEU A 324 -2.29 31.35 -14.43
CA LEU A 324 -0.88 31.00 -14.57
C LEU A 324 -0.51 29.72 -13.80
N VAL A 325 -1.06 29.53 -12.58
CA VAL A 325 -0.81 28.31 -11.78
C VAL A 325 -1.40 27.08 -12.45
N GLU A 326 -2.61 27.18 -12.99
CA GLU A 326 -3.24 26.12 -13.79
C GLU A 326 -2.35 25.77 -14.99
N ARG A 327 -1.96 26.76 -15.80
CA ARG A 327 -1.08 26.56 -16.94
C ARG A 327 0.25 25.89 -16.54
N TRP A 328 0.85 26.34 -15.43
CA TRP A 328 2.11 25.78 -14.92
C TRP A 328 1.99 24.33 -14.47
N LEU A 329 0.94 24.01 -13.70
CA LEU A 329 0.74 22.64 -13.23
C LEU A 329 0.37 21.69 -14.37
N ARG A 330 -0.41 22.14 -15.37
CA ARG A 330 -0.66 21.37 -16.60
C ARG A 330 0.64 21.02 -17.31
N LEU A 331 1.50 22.00 -17.58
CA LEU A 331 2.78 21.75 -18.25
C LEU A 331 3.65 20.76 -17.45
N ARG A 332 3.77 20.94 -16.14
CA ARG A 332 4.65 20.08 -15.35
C ARG A 332 4.12 18.67 -15.20
N LEU A 333 2.81 18.49 -15.00
CA LEU A 333 2.19 17.17 -14.92
C LEU A 333 2.29 16.41 -16.25
N THR A 334 2.08 17.11 -17.37
CA THR A 334 2.27 16.51 -18.71
C THR A 334 3.73 16.15 -18.99
N SER A 335 4.69 16.91 -18.45
CA SER A 335 6.12 16.56 -18.46
C SER A 335 6.54 15.52 -17.40
N GLY A 336 5.58 14.84 -16.77
CA GLY A 336 5.84 13.69 -15.90
C GLY A 336 6.17 14.04 -14.44
N LEU A 337 5.82 15.24 -13.97
CA LEU A 337 5.87 15.62 -12.54
C LEU A 337 4.97 14.69 -11.72
N SER A 338 5.46 14.25 -10.56
CA SER A 338 4.64 13.45 -9.64
C SER A 338 3.50 14.26 -9.03
N ILE A 339 2.39 13.59 -8.76
CA ILE A 339 1.21 14.15 -8.06
C ILE A 339 1.59 14.83 -6.73
N THR A 340 2.47 14.22 -5.93
CA THR A 340 2.92 14.78 -4.65
C THR A 340 3.67 16.10 -4.83
N ALA A 341 4.51 16.18 -5.87
CA ALA A 341 5.24 17.41 -6.18
C ALA A 341 4.32 18.50 -6.75
N ALA A 342 3.30 18.13 -7.53
CA ALA A 342 2.26 19.05 -7.98
C ALA A 342 1.49 19.66 -6.81
N HIS A 343 1.08 18.85 -5.83
CA HIS A 343 0.48 19.34 -4.58
C HIS A 343 1.39 20.27 -3.80
N THR A 344 2.67 19.90 -3.63
CA THR A 344 3.64 20.75 -2.93
C THR A 344 3.80 22.09 -3.63
N GLY A 345 3.83 22.09 -4.97
CA GLY A 345 3.87 23.30 -5.78
C GLY A 345 2.61 24.15 -5.63
N LEU A 346 1.43 23.54 -5.70
CA LEU A 346 0.15 24.24 -5.50
C LEU A 346 0.05 24.85 -4.10
N ASP A 347 0.39 24.10 -3.05
CA ASP A 347 0.35 24.58 -1.67
C ASP A 347 1.32 25.75 -1.44
N ALA A 348 2.47 25.75 -2.12
CA ALA A 348 3.38 26.89 -2.13
C ALA A 348 2.76 28.13 -2.76
N LEU A 349 2.09 27.96 -3.90
CA LEU A 349 1.45 29.07 -4.62
C LEU A 349 0.18 29.57 -3.92
N VAL A 350 -0.56 28.70 -3.22
CA VAL A 350 -1.65 29.13 -2.33
C VAL A 350 -1.10 29.94 -1.15
N CYS A 351 0.03 29.53 -0.55
CA CYS A 351 0.69 30.32 0.48
C CYS A 351 1.11 31.70 -0.02
N PHE A 352 1.63 31.79 -1.25
CA PHE A 352 1.98 33.05 -1.88
C PHE A 352 0.74 33.89 -2.20
N ALA A 353 -0.33 33.29 -2.72
CA ALA A 353 -1.60 33.95 -3.01
C ALA A 353 -2.23 34.59 -1.76
N GLY A 354 -2.17 33.89 -0.61
CA GLY A 354 -2.58 34.42 0.68
C GLY A 354 -1.74 35.62 1.13
N PHE A 355 -0.43 35.57 0.91
CA PHE A 355 0.46 36.71 1.14
C PHE A 355 0.14 37.91 0.23
N LEU A 356 -0.08 37.69 -1.07
CA LEU A 356 -0.45 38.76 -2.00
C LEU A 356 -1.77 39.43 -1.61
N ALA A 357 -2.76 38.64 -1.18
CA ALA A 357 -4.03 39.17 -0.68
C ALA A 357 -3.83 40.05 0.56
N HIS A 358 -2.95 39.64 1.48
CA HIS A 358 -2.61 40.44 2.66
C HIS A 358 -1.81 41.70 2.30
N ALA A 359 -0.93 41.63 1.31
CA ALA A 359 -0.12 42.74 0.85
C ALA A 359 -0.85 43.71 -0.11
N GLY A 360 -2.10 43.41 -0.47
CA GLY A 360 -2.89 44.23 -1.40
C GLY A 360 -2.39 44.21 -2.84
N VAL A 361 -1.73 43.13 -3.27
CA VAL A 361 -1.17 43.00 -4.63
C VAL A 361 -2.14 42.26 -5.53
N ASP A 362 -2.55 42.90 -6.63
CA ASP A 362 -3.59 42.44 -7.54
C ASP A 362 -3.12 42.23 -8.99
N ARG A 363 -1.87 42.55 -9.32
CA ARG A 363 -1.28 42.36 -10.66
C ARG A 363 0.13 41.78 -10.61
N LEU A 364 0.48 41.00 -11.64
CA LEU A 364 1.80 40.36 -11.77
C LEU A 364 2.95 41.38 -11.84
N ALA A 365 2.71 42.55 -12.43
CA ALA A 365 3.67 43.63 -12.59
C ALA A 365 4.22 44.20 -11.27
N ASP A 366 3.50 44.00 -10.16
CA ASP A 366 3.91 44.49 -8.84
C ASP A 366 4.77 43.48 -8.06
N ILE A 367 5.05 42.32 -8.64
CA ILE A 367 5.97 41.36 -8.04
C ILE A 367 7.39 41.80 -8.33
N ASP A 368 7.98 42.54 -7.40
CA ASP A 368 9.37 42.96 -7.43
C ASP A 368 10.21 42.29 -6.33
N ARG A 369 11.50 42.60 -6.29
CA ARG A 369 12.41 42.08 -5.26
C ARG A 369 11.97 42.45 -3.84
N PRO A 370 11.66 43.72 -3.50
CA PRO A 370 11.12 44.08 -2.18
C PRO A 370 9.88 43.28 -1.75
N LEU A 371 8.94 43.00 -2.64
CA LEU A 371 7.78 42.16 -2.34
C LEU A 371 8.21 40.72 -2.00
N LEU A 372 9.15 40.14 -2.75
CA LEU A 372 9.67 38.80 -2.48
C LEU A 372 10.39 38.73 -1.13
N GLU A 373 11.12 39.77 -0.72
CA GLU A 373 11.76 39.82 0.60
C GLU A 373 10.72 39.83 1.74
N ARG A 374 9.64 40.59 1.59
CA ARG A 374 8.48 40.52 2.50
C ARG A 374 7.85 39.12 2.50
N HIS A 375 7.78 38.46 1.35
CA HIS A 375 7.29 37.08 1.27
C HIS A 375 8.20 36.10 2.01
N LEU A 376 9.53 36.26 1.95
CA LEU A 376 10.47 35.44 2.73
C LEU A 376 10.22 35.59 4.22
N ALA A 377 10.03 36.82 4.71
CA ALA A 377 9.66 37.08 6.10
C ALA A 377 8.31 36.44 6.47
N TYR A 378 7.32 36.53 5.58
CA TYR A 378 6.04 35.86 5.75
C TYR A 378 6.19 34.34 5.87
N VAL A 379 6.95 33.69 4.98
CA VAL A 379 7.20 32.23 5.04
C VAL A 379 7.94 31.85 6.31
N ALA A 380 8.87 32.69 6.78
CA ALA A 380 9.60 32.47 8.02
C ALA A 380 8.69 32.53 9.26
N SER A 381 7.68 33.41 9.28
CA SER A 381 6.72 33.53 10.39
C SER A 381 5.65 32.44 10.42
N GLN A 382 5.43 31.73 9.31
CA GLN A 382 4.47 30.62 9.27
C GLN A 382 4.96 29.39 10.05
N ASP A 383 3.99 28.62 10.56
CA ASP A 383 4.24 27.31 11.13
C ASP A 383 4.83 26.33 10.12
N GLY A 384 5.58 25.35 10.64
CA GLY A 384 6.15 24.24 9.90
C GLY A 384 7.67 24.22 9.85
N GLY A 385 8.21 23.02 9.61
CA GLY A 385 9.66 22.80 9.61
C GLY A 385 10.38 23.39 8.39
N HIS A 386 11.71 23.42 8.48
CA HIS A 386 12.62 23.91 7.44
C HIS A 386 12.31 23.40 6.02
N GLY A 387 12.04 22.10 5.88
CA GLY A 387 11.74 21.49 4.58
C GLY A 387 10.48 22.04 3.90
N LEU A 388 9.43 22.35 4.67
CA LEU A 388 8.21 22.96 4.15
C LEU A 388 8.49 24.39 3.67
N LYS A 389 9.18 25.20 4.51
CA LYS A 389 9.56 26.58 4.20
C LYS A 389 10.43 26.66 2.94
N LYS A 390 11.45 25.80 2.84
CA LYS A 390 12.28 25.63 1.64
C LYS A 390 11.43 25.27 0.41
N GLY A 391 10.49 24.33 0.56
CA GLY A 391 9.60 23.90 -0.51
C GLY A 391 8.73 25.02 -1.06
N ARG A 392 8.22 25.91 -0.19
CA ARG A 392 7.44 27.09 -0.57
C ARG A 392 8.24 28.04 -1.44
N ILE A 393 9.43 28.43 -0.98
CA ILE A 393 10.33 29.34 -1.70
C ILE A 393 10.79 28.74 -3.03
N SER A 394 11.23 27.47 -3.00
CA SER A 394 11.76 26.80 -4.20
C SER A 394 10.69 26.62 -5.28
N SER A 395 9.46 26.31 -4.89
CA SER A 395 8.35 26.12 -5.85
C SER A 395 7.91 27.43 -6.46
N LEU A 396 7.84 28.51 -5.68
CA LEU A 396 7.55 29.85 -6.19
C LEU A 396 8.64 30.32 -7.15
N ASN A 397 9.92 30.10 -6.83
CA ASN A 397 11.01 30.43 -7.74
C ASN A 397 10.89 29.71 -9.09
N LEU A 398 10.62 28.39 -9.08
CA LEU A 398 10.41 27.61 -10.31
C LEU A 398 9.19 28.10 -11.11
N PHE A 399 8.15 28.59 -10.44
CA PHE A 399 6.98 29.17 -11.09
C PHE A 399 7.31 30.49 -11.78
N LEU A 400 7.97 31.43 -11.09
CA LEU A 400 8.38 32.71 -11.66
C LEU A 400 9.40 32.54 -12.80
N GLN A 401 10.29 31.55 -12.70
CA GLN A 401 11.19 31.18 -13.79
C GLN A 401 10.44 30.64 -15.01
N ALA A 402 9.42 29.79 -14.80
CA ALA A 402 8.61 29.25 -15.89
C ALA A 402 7.83 30.34 -16.65
N ILE A 403 7.26 31.32 -15.93
CA ILE A 403 6.59 32.48 -16.55
C ILE A 403 7.54 33.19 -17.53
N ARG A 404 8.78 33.45 -17.10
CA ARG A 404 9.80 34.12 -17.92
C ARG A 404 10.28 33.25 -19.07
N GLN A 405 10.64 31.99 -18.78
CA GLN A 405 11.18 31.06 -19.76
C GLN A 405 10.21 30.83 -20.93
N HIS A 406 8.92 30.74 -20.64
CA HIS A 406 7.89 30.49 -21.64
C HIS A 406 7.15 31.74 -22.12
N ARG A 407 7.53 32.94 -21.62
CA ARG A 407 6.88 34.22 -21.92
C ARG A 407 5.36 34.13 -21.79
N TRP A 408 4.89 33.60 -20.67
CA TRP A 408 3.45 33.48 -20.43
C TRP A 408 2.80 34.82 -20.12
N ASP A 409 3.57 35.72 -19.51
CA ASP A 409 3.18 37.09 -19.22
C ASP A 409 4.47 37.93 -19.09
N ASP A 410 4.61 38.94 -19.95
CA ASP A 410 5.80 39.78 -20.03
C ASP A 410 5.80 40.91 -19.00
N SER A 411 4.72 41.07 -18.21
CA SER A 411 4.64 42.10 -17.18
C SER A 411 5.44 41.78 -15.92
N LEU A 412 5.88 40.52 -15.72
CA LEU A 412 6.65 40.11 -14.56
C LEU A 412 8.03 40.81 -14.54
N PRO A 413 8.33 41.68 -13.56
CA PRO A 413 9.61 42.39 -13.51
C PRO A 413 10.82 41.45 -13.48
N GLY A 414 11.91 41.83 -14.15
CA GLY A 414 13.17 41.05 -14.12
C GLY A 414 13.77 40.91 -12.71
N THR A 415 13.43 41.84 -11.81
CA THR A 415 13.88 41.85 -10.40
C THR A 415 13.18 40.82 -9.52
N ALA A 416 12.06 40.22 -9.94
CA ALA A 416 11.34 39.21 -9.18
C ALA A 416 12.03 37.82 -9.20
N ALA A 417 13.23 37.75 -8.66
CA ALA A 417 14.05 36.55 -8.61
C ALA A 417 14.51 36.24 -7.18
N PHE A 418 14.59 34.94 -6.88
CA PHE A 418 15.25 34.45 -5.68
C PHE A 418 16.72 34.16 -5.96
N CYS A 419 17.57 34.50 -5.00
CA CYS A 419 19.00 34.26 -4.97
C CYS A 419 19.33 33.01 -4.13
N PRO A 420 20.49 32.35 -4.35
CA PRO A 420 20.88 31.17 -3.58
C PRO A 420 20.85 31.36 -2.05
N GLY A 421 21.09 32.58 -1.56
CA GLY A 421 21.05 32.93 -0.13
C GLY A 421 19.66 33.14 0.47
N ASP A 422 18.60 33.21 -0.34
CA ASP A 422 17.24 33.49 0.14
C ASP A 422 16.59 32.27 0.82
N ILE A 423 17.15 31.08 0.63
CA ILE A 423 16.71 29.85 1.28
C ILE A 423 17.49 29.71 2.59
N PRO A 424 16.83 29.70 3.77
CA PRO A 424 17.51 29.52 5.03
C PRO A 424 18.39 28.26 5.03
N PRO A 425 19.63 28.30 5.55
CA PRO A 425 20.48 27.13 5.63
C PRO A 425 19.80 26.06 6.49
N ALA A 426 20.01 24.79 6.13
CA ALA A 426 19.54 23.69 6.97
C ALA A 426 20.29 23.74 8.32
N PRO A 427 19.63 23.45 9.45
CA PRO A 427 20.30 23.38 10.75
C PRO A 427 21.52 22.46 10.69
N ALA A 428 22.66 22.90 11.25
CA ALA A 428 23.96 22.24 11.11
C ALA A 428 24.09 20.87 11.79
N ALA A 429 23.08 20.41 12.54
CA ALA A 429 23.09 19.11 13.20
C ALA A 429 22.01 18.20 12.61
N THR A 430 22.36 17.41 11.58
CA THR A 430 21.57 16.22 11.29
C THR A 430 22.04 15.15 12.26
N ILE A 431 21.29 14.96 13.36
CA ILE A 431 21.42 13.76 14.20
C ILE A 431 21.45 12.56 13.24
N SER A 432 22.48 11.72 13.36
CA SER A 432 22.63 10.57 12.48
C SER A 432 21.34 9.76 12.52
N ARG A 433 20.75 9.52 11.35
CA ARG A 433 19.56 8.67 11.21
C ARG A 433 19.89 7.17 11.34
N ARG A 434 21.17 6.83 11.58
CA ARG A 434 21.60 5.46 11.91
C ARG A 434 20.96 5.03 13.23
N LEU A 435 20.53 3.78 13.27
CA LEU A 435 20.09 3.12 14.50
C LEU A 435 21.27 2.62 15.31
N ALA A 436 21.20 2.80 16.63
CA ALA A 436 22.17 2.22 17.55
C ALA A 436 22.21 0.70 17.42
N GLU A 437 23.39 0.11 17.60
CA GLU A 437 23.56 -1.34 17.48
C GLU A 437 22.76 -2.10 18.56
N HIS A 438 22.54 -1.48 19.73
CA HIS A 438 21.64 -1.98 20.77
C HIS A 438 20.21 -2.22 20.26
N VAL A 439 19.67 -1.26 19.48
CA VAL A 439 18.34 -1.38 18.86
C VAL A 439 18.39 -2.42 17.75
N MET A 440 19.46 -2.43 16.94
CA MET A 440 19.60 -3.38 15.85
C MET A 440 19.64 -4.84 16.33
N ALA A 441 20.37 -5.12 17.42
CA ALA A 441 20.42 -6.45 18.02
C ALA A 441 19.02 -6.95 18.44
N GLN A 442 18.16 -6.07 18.95
CA GLN A 442 16.79 -6.43 19.32
C GLN A 442 15.90 -6.67 18.09
N VAL A 443 15.98 -5.84 17.05
CA VAL A 443 15.10 -5.95 15.87
C VAL A 443 15.55 -7.06 14.90
N GLU A 444 16.82 -7.48 14.96
CA GLU A 444 17.38 -8.59 14.18
C GLU A 444 17.31 -9.93 14.91
N SER A 445 16.92 -9.96 16.21
CA SER A 445 16.80 -11.23 16.95
C SER A 445 15.66 -12.09 16.43
N GLU A 446 15.90 -13.40 16.28
CA GLU A 446 14.89 -14.34 15.79
C GLU A 446 13.63 -14.34 16.68
N ALA A 447 13.82 -14.31 18.00
CA ALA A 447 12.72 -14.23 18.96
C ALA A 447 11.79 -13.03 18.73
N ASN A 448 12.32 -11.86 18.33
CA ASN A 448 11.48 -10.70 17.98
C ASN A 448 10.95 -10.79 16.56
N LEU A 449 11.74 -11.29 15.61
CA LEU A 449 11.29 -11.49 14.23
C LEU A 449 10.11 -12.47 14.13
N ASP A 450 10.03 -13.47 15.00
CA ASP A 450 8.93 -14.44 15.00
C ASP A 450 7.65 -13.90 15.63
N ARG A 451 7.72 -12.76 16.34
CA ARG A 451 6.57 -12.02 16.87
C ARG A 451 5.91 -11.11 15.83
N TRP A 452 6.37 -11.14 14.58
CA TRP A 452 5.66 -10.48 13.47
C TRP A 452 4.32 -11.16 13.21
N HIS A 453 3.22 -10.45 13.48
CA HIS A 453 1.87 -10.94 13.16
C HIS A 453 1.66 -11.16 11.66
N ASP A 454 2.34 -10.40 10.80
CA ASP A 454 2.18 -10.48 9.35
C ASP A 454 3.50 -10.92 8.69
N PRO A 455 3.56 -12.13 8.10
CA PRO A 455 4.74 -12.62 7.39
C PRO A 455 5.24 -11.69 6.27
N ALA A 456 4.33 -10.97 5.60
CA ALA A 456 4.70 -10.00 4.58
C ALA A 456 5.41 -8.79 5.20
N GLY A 457 4.97 -8.35 6.39
CA GLY A 457 5.64 -7.30 7.16
C GLY A 457 7.07 -7.68 7.53
N ARG A 458 7.23 -8.89 8.08
CA ARG A 458 8.54 -9.48 8.42
C ARG A 458 9.47 -9.48 7.21
N LEU A 459 9.02 -10.01 6.08
CA LEU A 459 9.85 -10.07 4.87
C LEU A 459 10.21 -8.68 4.34
N VAL A 460 9.28 -7.72 4.30
CA VAL A 460 9.58 -6.34 3.92
C VAL A 460 10.68 -5.75 4.82
N THR A 461 10.62 -5.98 6.14
CA THR A 461 11.66 -5.52 7.07
C THR A 461 13.00 -6.18 6.79
N LEU A 462 13.05 -7.50 6.59
CA LEU A 462 14.28 -8.22 6.26
C LEU A 462 14.92 -7.70 4.97
N ILE A 463 14.13 -7.49 3.91
CA ILE A 463 14.62 -6.91 2.66
C ILE A 463 15.24 -5.54 2.95
N LEU A 464 14.53 -4.64 3.64
CA LEU A 464 15.02 -3.27 3.91
C LEU A 464 16.31 -3.24 4.72
N VAL A 465 16.41 -4.09 5.74
CA VAL A 465 17.59 -4.18 6.63
C VAL A 465 18.80 -4.74 5.87
N ARG A 466 18.59 -5.79 5.06
CA ARG A 466 19.69 -6.50 4.38
C ARG A 466 20.14 -5.86 3.06
N THR A 467 19.32 -5.01 2.45
CA THR A 467 19.61 -4.42 1.13
C THR A 467 19.69 -2.90 1.13
N GLY A 468 19.23 -2.23 2.19
CA GLY A 468 19.17 -0.77 2.25
C GLY A 468 18.23 -0.13 1.22
N LEU A 469 17.34 -0.89 0.57
CA LEU A 469 16.39 -0.38 -0.41
C LEU A 469 15.42 0.64 0.20
N ARG A 470 14.81 1.46 -0.67
CA ARG A 470 13.71 2.33 -0.25
C ARG A 470 12.44 1.49 -0.05
N ILE A 471 11.66 1.81 0.98
CA ILE A 471 10.34 1.17 1.20
C ILE A 471 9.45 1.23 -0.05
N SER A 472 9.48 2.34 -0.78
CA SER A 472 8.71 2.49 -2.02
C SER A 472 9.17 1.58 -3.15
N SER A 473 10.41 1.08 -3.12
CA SER A 473 10.90 0.06 -4.05
C SER A 473 10.47 -1.33 -3.59
N VAL A 474 10.62 -1.64 -2.30
CA VAL A 474 10.32 -2.97 -1.74
C VAL A 474 8.83 -3.31 -1.83
N VAL A 475 7.93 -2.41 -1.45
CA VAL A 475 6.49 -2.67 -1.56
C VAL A 475 5.99 -2.71 -3.02
N CYS A 476 6.83 -2.30 -3.97
CA CYS A 476 6.58 -2.34 -5.41
C CYS A 476 7.26 -3.50 -6.12
N LEU A 477 7.84 -4.45 -5.40
CA LEU A 477 8.39 -5.65 -6.00
C LEU A 477 7.30 -6.41 -6.76
N ASP A 478 7.63 -6.77 -7.99
CA ASP A 478 6.80 -7.64 -8.82
C ASP A 478 6.86 -9.07 -8.31
N PHE A 479 5.91 -9.89 -8.73
CA PHE A 479 5.85 -11.29 -8.30
C PHE A 479 7.14 -12.05 -8.70
N ASP A 480 7.65 -11.82 -9.91
CA ASP A 480 8.88 -12.42 -10.45
C ASP A 480 10.12 -11.52 -10.27
N CYS A 481 10.38 -11.14 -9.02
CA CYS A 481 11.47 -10.21 -8.68
C CYS A 481 12.85 -10.86 -8.49
N LEU A 482 12.97 -12.18 -8.58
CA LEU A 482 14.24 -12.90 -8.43
C LEU A 482 14.90 -13.09 -9.79
N VAL A 483 16.21 -12.83 -9.86
CA VAL A 483 17.06 -13.11 -11.02
C VAL A 483 18.40 -13.67 -10.56
N HIS A 484 19.03 -14.50 -11.38
CA HIS A 484 20.30 -15.16 -11.05
C HIS A 484 21.39 -14.74 -12.03
N ASP A 485 22.63 -14.64 -11.54
CA ASP A 485 23.79 -14.48 -12.42
C ASP A 485 24.23 -15.82 -13.04
N GLY A 486 25.24 -15.79 -13.92
CA GLY A 486 25.79 -16.98 -14.56
C GLY A 486 26.43 -17.99 -13.59
N GLN A 487 26.62 -17.61 -12.32
CA GLN A 487 27.14 -18.47 -11.25
C GLN A 487 26.02 -18.93 -10.30
N GLY A 488 24.75 -18.69 -10.64
CA GLY A 488 23.59 -19.10 -9.86
C GLY A 488 23.35 -18.28 -8.60
N ALA A 489 23.99 -17.12 -8.43
CA ALA A 489 23.74 -16.29 -7.26
C ALA A 489 22.51 -15.39 -7.44
N ALA A 490 21.68 -15.31 -6.41
CA ALA A 490 20.43 -14.60 -6.44
C ALA A 490 20.56 -13.07 -6.27
N TYR A 491 19.74 -12.36 -7.04
CA TYR A 491 19.57 -10.91 -7.00
C TYR A 491 18.09 -10.57 -6.92
N LEU A 492 17.80 -9.51 -6.19
CA LEU A 492 16.48 -8.91 -6.14
C LEU A 492 16.39 -7.79 -7.18
N ARG A 493 15.64 -8.03 -8.24
CA ARG A 493 15.29 -7.04 -9.28
C ARG A 493 14.16 -6.15 -8.79
N TYR A 494 14.32 -4.84 -8.95
CA TYR A 494 13.33 -3.85 -8.51
C TYR A 494 13.33 -2.60 -9.39
N PHE A 495 12.21 -1.88 -9.40
CA PHE A 495 12.13 -0.56 -10.02
C PHE A 495 12.47 0.54 -9.00
N ASN A 496 13.56 1.28 -9.24
CA ASN A 496 13.88 2.45 -8.42
C ASN A 496 12.95 3.60 -8.76
N THR A 497 11.90 3.75 -7.96
CA THR A 497 10.89 4.82 -8.10
C THR A 497 11.44 6.25 -8.09
N LYS A 498 12.61 6.49 -7.48
CA LYS A 498 13.22 7.83 -7.45
C LYS A 498 14.02 8.10 -8.73
N MET A 499 14.76 7.10 -9.20
CA MET A 499 15.62 7.20 -10.39
C MET A 499 14.90 6.84 -11.69
N LYS A 500 13.66 6.31 -11.58
CA LYS A 500 12.81 5.86 -12.69
C LYS A 500 13.50 4.83 -13.61
N ARG A 501 14.20 3.86 -13.03
CA ARG A 501 14.90 2.78 -13.75
C ARG A 501 14.81 1.44 -13.03
N GLU A 502 14.98 0.35 -13.77
CA GLU A 502 15.23 -0.97 -13.18
C GLU A 502 16.64 -1.05 -12.59
N ALA A 503 16.77 -1.79 -11.50
CA ALA A 503 18.03 -2.08 -10.84
C ALA A 503 17.95 -3.44 -10.14
N ALA A 504 19.10 -3.96 -9.73
CA ALA A 504 19.19 -5.20 -8.98
C ALA A 504 20.12 -5.03 -7.77
N VAL A 505 19.84 -5.76 -6.69
CA VAL A 505 20.67 -5.81 -5.49
C VAL A 505 20.92 -7.27 -5.11
N PRO A 506 22.16 -7.67 -4.78
CA PRO A 506 22.45 -9.05 -4.37
C PRO A 506 21.70 -9.40 -3.07
N ILE A 507 21.25 -10.65 -2.96
CA ILE A 507 20.59 -11.18 -1.76
C ILE A 507 21.18 -12.53 -1.34
N ASP A 508 20.91 -12.93 -0.10
CA ASP A 508 21.28 -14.23 0.46
C ASP A 508 20.22 -15.31 0.18
N GLU A 509 20.62 -16.58 0.27
CA GLU A 509 19.77 -17.75 0.02
C GLU A 509 18.56 -17.82 0.98
N HIS A 510 18.73 -17.37 2.23
CA HIS A 510 17.62 -17.34 3.19
C HIS A 510 16.59 -16.28 2.81
N LEU A 511 17.02 -15.12 2.30
CA LEU A 511 16.12 -14.09 1.81
C LEU A 511 15.42 -14.51 0.51
N GLU A 512 16.13 -15.19 -0.38
CA GLU A 512 15.57 -15.83 -1.58
C GLU A 512 14.48 -16.85 -1.20
N GLN A 513 14.77 -17.76 -0.28
CA GLN A 513 13.79 -18.73 0.20
C GLN A 513 12.57 -18.06 0.84
N ALA A 514 12.77 -17.01 1.64
CA ALA A 514 11.68 -16.25 2.24
C ALA A 514 10.80 -15.54 1.18
N ILE A 515 11.38 -15.14 0.04
CA ILE A 515 10.64 -14.61 -1.12
C ILE A 515 9.83 -15.73 -1.79
N HIS A 516 10.41 -16.91 -2.01
CA HIS A 516 9.65 -18.06 -2.52
C HIS A 516 8.48 -18.45 -1.62
N ASP A 517 8.68 -18.48 -0.30
CA ASP A 517 7.61 -18.74 0.66
C ASP A 517 6.50 -17.68 0.57
N GLN A 518 6.87 -16.43 0.30
CA GLN A 518 5.91 -15.35 0.09
C GLN A 518 5.15 -15.51 -1.23
N GLN A 519 5.81 -15.89 -2.32
CA GLN A 519 5.16 -16.21 -3.59
C GLN A 519 4.12 -17.33 -3.41
N ARG A 520 4.46 -18.41 -2.69
CA ARG A 520 3.50 -19.49 -2.38
C ARG A 520 2.28 -18.97 -1.61
N ARG A 521 2.47 -18.25 -0.50
CA ARG A 521 1.36 -17.65 0.28
C ARG A 521 0.46 -16.72 -0.55
N VAL A 522 1.04 -16.06 -1.55
CA VAL A 522 0.32 -15.18 -2.46
C VAL A 522 -0.53 -16.00 -3.44
N LEU A 523 0.02 -17.07 -4.02
CA LEU A 523 -0.72 -17.98 -4.91
C LEU A 523 -1.81 -18.77 -4.17
N ASP A 524 -1.56 -19.21 -2.94
CA ASP A 524 -2.57 -19.86 -2.09
C ASP A 524 -3.81 -18.98 -1.91
N ARG A 525 -3.60 -17.66 -1.91
CA ARG A 525 -4.67 -16.68 -1.71
C ARG A 525 -5.27 -16.15 -3.00
N TRP A 526 -4.48 -16.08 -4.08
CA TRP A 526 -4.91 -15.66 -5.41
C TRP A 526 -4.42 -16.68 -6.44
N PRO A 527 -5.14 -17.81 -6.60
CA PRO A 527 -4.73 -18.91 -7.47
C PRO A 527 -4.63 -18.52 -8.95
N ASP A 528 -5.43 -17.55 -9.38
CA ASP A 528 -5.40 -16.99 -10.74
C ASP A 528 -4.14 -16.13 -11.03
N GLY A 529 -3.25 -16.01 -10.05
CA GLY A 529 -1.99 -15.26 -10.15
C GLY A 529 -2.11 -13.78 -9.81
N THR A 530 -0.97 -13.16 -9.51
CA THR A 530 -0.83 -11.72 -9.30
C THR A 530 0.50 -11.23 -9.83
N GLY A 531 0.56 -9.96 -10.23
CA GLY A 531 1.80 -9.33 -10.68
C GLY A 531 2.67 -8.77 -9.55
N VAL A 532 2.29 -8.92 -8.27
CA VAL A 532 2.94 -8.23 -7.16
C VAL A 532 3.33 -9.17 -6.02
N LEU A 533 4.52 -9.01 -5.44
CA LEU A 533 5.00 -9.85 -4.34
C LEU A 533 4.31 -9.54 -3.00
N PHE A 534 3.98 -8.27 -2.79
CA PHE A 534 3.34 -7.78 -1.56
C PHE A 534 1.93 -7.23 -1.83
N PRO A 535 0.94 -8.09 -2.10
CA PRO A 535 -0.43 -7.66 -2.28
C PRO A 535 -1.03 -7.18 -0.95
N ARG A 536 -1.84 -6.12 -1.03
CA ARG A 536 -2.64 -5.62 0.09
C ARG A 536 -3.59 -6.72 0.55
N ARG A 537 -3.62 -7.00 1.86
CA ARG A 537 -4.44 -8.08 2.44
C ARG A 537 -5.94 -7.80 2.48
N HIS A 538 -6.37 -6.55 2.53
CA HIS A 538 -7.79 -6.22 2.68
C HIS A 538 -8.26 -5.35 1.54
N ALA A 539 -9.49 -5.58 1.08
CA ALA A 539 -10.09 -4.85 -0.04
C ALA A 539 -9.13 -4.83 -1.25
N ASN A 540 -8.87 -6.04 -1.77
CA ASN A 540 -8.00 -6.33 -2.91
C ASN A 540 -8.44 -7.68 -3.51
N ALA A 541 -9.62 -7.71 -4.14
CA ALA A 541 -10.20 -8.95 -4.64
C ALA A 541 -9.33 -9.57 -5.74
N SER A 542 -8.76 -8.74 -6.61
CA SER A 542 -7.89 -9.19 -7.70
C SER A 542 -6.46 -9.58 -7.28
N GLY A 543 -6.04 -9.31 -6.05
CA GLY A 543 -4.66 -9.53 -5.62
C GLY A 543 -3.64 -8.57 -6.22
N ARG A 544 -4.04 -7.67 -7.12
CA ARG A 544 -3.13 -6.78 -7.87
C ARG A 544 -2.76 -5.51 -7.10
N LEU A 545 -3.50 -5.15 -6.05
CA LEU A 545 -3.20 -3.96 -5.25
C LEU A 545 -2.01 -4.20 -4.32
N ARG A 546 -1.03 -3.31 -4.30
CA ARG A 546 0.21 -3.44 -3.51
C ARG A 546 0.02 -2.95 -2.08
N LEU A 547 0.82 -3.47 -1.16
CA LEU A 547 0.98 -2.95 0.19
C LEU A 547 1.46 -1.49 0.12
N SER A 548 0.89 -0.60 0.93
CA SER A 548 1.33 0.80 0.98
C SER A 548 2.41 1.02 2.03
N ASP A 549 3.30 2.00 1.81
CA ASP A 549 4.27 2.49 2.83
C ASP A 549 3.58 2.82 4.16
N SER A 550 2.41 3.48 4.10
CA SER A 550 1.62 3.80 5.31
C SER A 550 1.15 2.55 6.06
N SER A 551 0.75 1.50 5.34
CA SER A 551 0.31 0.23 5.94
C SER A 551 1.50 -0.47 6.60
N TYR A 552 2.65 -0.53 5.90
CA TYR A 552 3.88 -1.07 6.46
C TYR A 552 4.30 -0.32 7.73
N ARG A 553 4.32 1.03 7.73
CA ARG A 553 4.64 1.82 8.92
C ARG A 553 3.71 1.55 10.10
N GLN A 554 2.43 1.25 9.85
CA GLN A 554 1.51 0.85 10.91
C GLN A 554 1.81 -0.56 11.42
N MET A 555 2.21 -1.48 10.53
CA MET A 555 2.64 -2.83 10.92
C MET A 555 3.94 -2.77 11.75
N LEU A 556 4.94 -2.02 11.28
CA LEU A 556 6.21 -1.80 11.98
C LEU A 556 5.98 -1.23 13.38
N ARG A 557 5.19 -0.15 13.52
CA ARG A 557 4.88 0.42 14.84
C ARG A 557 4.23 -0.58 15.79
N ARG A 558 3.29 -1.40 15.29
CA ARG A 558 2.65 -2.45 16.11
C ARG A 558 3.64 -3.52 16.54
N TRP A 559 4.53 -3.94 15.64
CA TRP A 559 5.56 -4.91 15.94
C TRP A 559 6.56 -4.40 16.98
N LEU A 560 7.06 -3.17 16.83
CA LEU A 560 7.98 -2.56 17.82
C LEU A 560 7.36 -2.48 19.23
N VAL A 561 6.08 -2.11 19.32
CA VAL A 561 5.34 -2.11 20.59
C VAL A 561 5.17 -3.53 21.13
N THR A 562 4.85 -4.50 20.27
CA THR A 562 4.71 -5.90 20.67
C THR A 562 6.02 -6.42 21.26
N CYS A 563 7.14 -6.14 20.60
CA CYS A 563 8.47 -6.57 21.01
C CYS A 563 9.08 -5.78 22.16
N ASP A 564 8.45 -4.68 22.60
CA ASP A 564 8.99 -3.73 23.58
C ASP A 564 10.42 -3.27 23.25
N ILE A 565 10.65 -2.88 21.99
CA ILE A 565 11.98 -2.46 21.53
C ILE A 565 12.37 -1.12 22.17
N ARG A 566 13.51 -1.12 22.88
CA ARG A 566 14.02 0.04 23.62
C ARG A 566 15.37 0.51 23.12
N ASP A 567 15.65 1.81 23.25
CA ASP A 567 16.99 2.36 23.02
C ASP A 567 17.93 2.11 24.21
N GLU A 568 19.18 2.53 24.06
CA GLU A 568 20.22 2.45 25.10
C GLU A 568 19.86 3.17 26.41
N HIS A 569 18.82 4.00 26.43
CA HIS A 569 18.31 4.72 27.60
C HIS A 569 17.00 4.10 28.15
N GLY A 570 16.61 2.94 27.65
CA GLY A 570 15.40 2.24 28.05
C GLY A 570 14.10 2.86 27.52
N GLN A 571 14.17 3.83 26.60
CA GLN A 571 12.99 4.48 26.03
C GLN A 571 12.45 3.72 24.82
N PRO A 572 11.12 3.69 24.59
CA PRO A 572 10.54 3.05 23.40
C PRO A 572 11.03 3.70 22.11
N VAL A 573 11.51 2.88 21.17
CA VAL A 573 12.08 3.40 19.92
C VAL A 573 11.00 3.75 18.91
N HIS A 574 11.15 4.91 18.26
CA HIS A 574 10.39 5.26 17.06
C HIS A 574 11.24 5.08 15.79
N LEU A 575 10.99 3.99 15.04
CA LEU A 575 11.66 3.70 13.77
C LEU A 575 10.85 4.12 12.55
N THR A 576 11.57 4.61 11.54
CA THR A 576 11.06 4.88 10.20
C THR A 576 11.80 4.02 9.17
N PRO A 577 11.16 3.65 8.04
CA PRO A 577 11.77 2.79 7.05
C PRO A 577 13.08 3.32 6.46
N HIS A 578 13.28 4.65 6.47
CA HIS A 578 14.49 5.27 5.94
C HIS A 578 15.70 5.09 6.86
N GLN A 579 15.48 4.85 8.17
CA GLN A 579 16.57 4.58 9.11
C GLN A 579 17.24 3.23 8.80
N TRP A 580 16.51 2.22 8.29
CA TRP A 580 17.12 0.97 7.81
C TRP A 580 18.20 1.21 6.76
N ARG A 581 17.88 2.03 5.76
CA ARG A 581 18.82 2.42 4.71
C ARG A 581 20.03 3.19 5.25
N HIS A 582 19.80 4.12 6.19
CA HIS A 582 20.90 4.84 6.83
C HIS A 582 21.81 3.89 7.61
N THR A 583 21.23 2.98 8.41
CA THR A 583 21.99 2.00 9.18
C THR A 583 22.75 1.05 8.27
N PHE A 584 22.13 0.55 7.20
CA PHE A 584 22.80 -0.29 6.20
C PHE A 584 24.01 0.45 5.61
N ALA A 585 23.82 1.67 5.09
CA ALA A 585 24.89 2.46 4.51
C ALA A 585 26.04 2.73 5.51
N CYS A 586 25.71 3.14 6.74
CA CYS A 586 26.72 3.38 7.76
C CYS A 586 27.45 2.11 8.20
N ARG A 587 26.76 0.97 8.33
CA ARG A 587 27.40 -0.32 8.63
C ARG A 587 28.38 -0.74 7.52
N LEU A 588 28.08 -0.43 6.25
CA LEU A 588 28.99 -0.69 5.13
C LEU A 588 30.23 0.21 5.19
N ILE A 589 30.03 1.52 5.35
CA ILE A 589 31.15 2.47 5.44
C ILE A 589 32.05 2.16 6.64
N ASN A 590 31.47 1.81 7.80
CA ASN A 590 32.22 1.44 9.00
C ASN A 590 32.97 0.09 8.87
N ARG A 591 32.71 -0.68 7.82
CA ARG A 591 33.45 -1.91 7.46
C ARG A 591 34.35 -1.67 6.25
N ASP A 592 34.76 -0.42 6.04
CA ASP A 592 35.66 0.02 4.97
C ASP A 592 35.18 -0.33 3.55
N VAL A 593 33.88 -0.57 3.36
CA VAL A 593 33.31 -0.77 2.03
C VAL A 593 33.40 0.55 1.25
N PRO A 594 34.05 0.57 0.06
CA PRO A 594 34.26 1.81 -0.67
C PRO A 594 32.95 2.55 -0.94
N GLN A 595 32.97 3.88 -0.80
CA GLN A 595 31.78 4.74 -1.00
C GLN A 595 31.14 4.52 -2.37
N GLU A 596 31.93 4.19 -3.39
CA GLU A 596 31.46 3.90 -4.74
C GLU A 596 30.63 2.61 -4.80
N VAL A 597 31.05 1.56 -4.08
CA VAL A 597 30.29 0.31 -3.93
C VAL A 597 28.98 0.59 -3.20
N VAL A 598 29.02 1.37 -2.12
CA VAL A 598 27.81 1.78 -1.39
C VAL A 598 26.88 2.62 -2.27
N ARG A 599 27.42 3.50 -3.13
CA ARG A 599 26.65 4.29 -4.12
C ARG A 599 25.88 3.38 -5.08
N VAL A 600 26.53 2.33 -5.59
CA VAL A 600 25.91 1.36 -6.49
C VAL A 600 24.86 0.51 -5.77
N LEU A 601 25.19 -0.08 -4.62
CA LEU A 601 24.24 -0.91 -3.83
C LEU A 601 22.98 -0.14 -3.44
N LEU A 602 23.13 1.15 -3.11
CA LEU A 602 22.02 2.03 -2.78
C LEU A 602 21.33 2.62 -4.02
N ASP A 603 21.84 2.39 -5.22
CA ASP A 603 21.37 2.97 -6.48
C ASP A 603 21.24 4.51 -6.39
N HIS A 604 22.37 5.15 -6.09
CA HIS A 604 22.54 6.60 -6.02
C HIS A 604 23.10 7.18 -7.33
N GLU A 605 22.52 8.28 -7.79
CA GLU A 605 22.94 8.99 -9.00
C GLU A 605 24.31 9.67 -8.87
N SER A 606 24.59 10.25 -7.70
CA SER A 606 25.84 10.99 -7.46
C SER A 606 26.52 10.55 -6.18
N SER A 607 27.85 10.60 -6.18
CA SER A 607 28.70 10.36 -5.02
C SER A 607 28.35 11.28 -3.85
N ARG A 608 27.90 12.52 -4.12
CA ARG A 608 27.42 13.49 -3.11
C ARG A 608 26.27 12.94 -2.25
N MET A 609 25.39 12.12 -2.82
CA MET A 609 24.31 11.48 -2.06
C MET A 609 24.82 10.46 -1.04
N THR A 610 25.94 9.78 -1.35
CA THR A 610 26.60 8.82 -0.45
C THR A 610 27.59 9.51 0.49
N ALA A 611 28.09 10.70 0.14
CA ALA A 611 29.06 11.46 0.94
C ALA A 611 28.51 11.86 2.32
N HIS A 612 27.18 11.97 2.44
CA HIS A 612 26.53 12.17 3.74
C HIS A 612 26.77 11.00 4.73
N TYR A 613 27.14 9.81 4.27
CA TYR A 613 27.56 8.69 5.11
C TYR A 613 29.07 8.66 5.38
N ALA A 614 29.87 9.27 4.50
CA ALA A 614 31.33 9.17 4.45
C ALA A 614 32.07 10.16 5.38
N ARG A 615 31.40 10.74 6.39
CA ARG A 615 32.07 11.65 7.35
C ARG A 615 33.12 10.96 8.24
N ILE A 616 33.34 9.65 8.07
CA ILE A 616 34.39 8.86 8.72
C ILE A 616 34.92 7.90 7.66
N THR A 617 35.97 8.28 6.91
CA THR A 617 37.01 7.41 6.31
C THR A 617 37.84 8.20 5.28
N ASP A 618 39.16 8.00 5.35
CA ASP A 618 40.21 8.71 4.62
C ASP A 618 40.15 8.47 3.09
N GLN A 619 40.17 9.55 2.28
CA GLN A 619 40.17 9.49 0.80
C GLN A 619 41.38 8.74 0.22
N THR A 620 42.40 8.51 1.04
CA THR A 620 43.67 7.86 0.68
C THR A 620 43.53 6.34 0.54
N VAL A 621 42.62 5.69 1.28
CA VAL A 621 42.33 4.25 1.18
C VAL A 621 41.62 3.91 -0.14
N ARG A 622 40.70 4.78 -0.58
CA ARG A 622 39.90 4.59 -1.80
C ARG A 622 40.75 4.48 -3.06
N ARG A 623 41.75 5.36 -3.25
CA ARG A 623 42.61 5.35 -4.44
C ARG A 623 43.49 4.11 -4.51
N ARG A 624 44.00 3.64 -3.36
CA ARG A 624 44.80 2.41 -3.28
C ARG A 624 43.95 1.16 -3.57
N TRP A 625 42.68 1.15 -3.17
CA TRP A 625 41.77 0.04 -3.38
C TRP A 625 41.18 -0.05 -4.80
N GLU A 626 40.93 1.09 -5.45
CA GLU A 626 40.43 1.18 -6.83
C GLU A 626 41.48 0.76 -7.87
N ALA A 627 42.77 0.93 -7.58
CA ALA A 627 43.87 0.62 -8.48
C ALA A 627 44.43 -0.82 -8.36
N ALA A 628 44.05 -1.58 -7.32
CA ALA A 628 44.67 -2.87 -7.05
C ALA A 628 44.02 -4.00 -7.86
N MET A 629 44.78 -4.54 -8.82
CA MET A 629 44.48 -5.73 -9.61
C MET A 629 44.29 -6.97 -8.71
N LYS A 630 43.43 -7.92 -9.11
CA LYS A 630 43.11 -9.12 -8.32
C LYS A 630 43.20 -10.38 -9.17
N VAL A 631 43.89 -11.39 -8.64
CA VAL A 631 44.05 -12.72 -9.24
C VAL A 631 43.35 -13.77 -8.36
N ASN A 632 42.79 -14.80 -8.99
CA ASN A 632 42.23 -15.95 -8.27
C ASN A 632 43.30 -17.04 -7.99
N ILE A 633 42.94 -18.14 -7.32
CA ILE A 633 43.86 -19.28 -7.06
C ILE A 633 44.44 -19.93 -8.32
N LYS A 634 43.90 -19.62 -9.51
CA LYS A 634 44.42 -20.10 -10.78
C LYS A 634 45.44 -19.16 -11.43
N GLY A 635 45.67 -17.98 -10.86
CA GLY A 635 46.45 -16.92 -11.50
C GLY A 635 45.66 -16.21 -12.60
N GLU A 636 44.33 -16.35 -12.65
CA GLU A 636 43.51 -15.68 -13.67
C GLU A 636 43.09 -14.30 -13.17
N HIS A 637 43.17 -13.29 -14.06
CA HIS A 637 42.68 -11.94 -13.79
C HIS A 637 41.16 -11.94 -13.66
N VAL A 638 40.65 -11.34 -12.59
CA VAL A 638 39.21 -11.18 -12.40
C VAL A 638 38.74 -9.86 -13.03
N THR A 639 38.44 -9.89 -14.34
CA THR A 639 37.85 -8.75 -15.04
C THR A 639 36.33 -8.73 -14.85
N LEU A 640 35.82 -7.75 -14.10
CA LEU A 640 34.39 -7.54 -13.91
C LEU A 640 33.87 -6.57 -14.98
N THR A 641 33.31 -7.08 -16.07
CA THR A 641 32.74 -6.26 -17.15
C THR A 641 31.44 -5.56 -16.69
N PRO A 642 31.36 -4.22 -16.69
CA PRO A 642 30.18 -3.49 -16.20
C PRO A 642 28.93 -3.59 -17.09
N ASP A 643 29.06 -4.02 -18.35
CA ASP A 643 28.10 -3.71 -19.43
C ASP A 643 26.90 -4.69 -19.56
N GLY A 644 26.51 -5.37 -18.49
CA GLY A 644 25.32 -6.23 -18.43
C GLY A 644 24.18 -5.66 -17.57
N PRO A 645 22.93 -6.16 -17.70
CA PRO A 645 21.81 -5.77 -16.83
C PRO A 645 22.07 -5.96 -15.33
N LEU A 646 22.94 -6.92 -15.00
CA LEU A 646 23.43 -7.19 -13.63
C LEU A 646 24.88 -6.74 -13.40
N GLY A 647 25.58 -6.20 -14.41
CA GLY A 647 27.03 -5.96 -14.36
C GLY A 647 27.43 -5.02 -13.23
N GLN A 648 26.69 -3.92 -13.03
CA GLN A 648 26.93 -3.01 -11.91
C GLN A 648 26.68 -3.66 -10.54
N ALA A 649 25.66 -4.52 -10.43
CA ALA A 649 25.31 -5.21 -9.19
C ALA A 649 26.30 -6.36 -8.88
N GLN A 650 26.78 -7.07 -9.90
CA GLN A 650 27.85 -8.06 -9.80
C GLN A 650 29.15 -7.41 -9.34
N TRP A 651 29.54 -6.30 -9.97
CA TRP A 651 30.71 -5.52 -9.55
C TRP A 651 30.63 -5.10 -8.07
N ALA A 652 29.49 -4.56 -7.64
CA ALA A 652 29.30 -4.14 -6.26
C ALA A 652 29.29 -5.31 -5.26
N LYS A 653 28.68 -6.45 -5.63
CA LYS A 653 28.68 -7.67 -4.81
C LYS A 653 30.09 -8.20 -4.57
N THR A 654 30.90 -8.31 -5.63
CA THR A 654 32.28 -8.82 -5.53
C THR A 654 33.12 -7.90 -4.65
N ARG A 655 33.05 -6.58 -4.87
CA ARG A 655 33.80 -5.60 -4.05
C ARG A 655 33.30 -5.53 -2.60
N TYR A 656 32.03 -5.79 -2.36
CA TYR A 656 31.45 -5.91 -1.01
C TYR A 656 31.99 -7.13 -0.25
N GLY A 657 32.08 -8.29 -0.90
CA GLY A 657 32.72 -9.49 -0.33
C GLY A 657 34.17 -9.22 0.06
N ILE A 658 34.96 -8.68 -0.87
CA ILE A 658 36.37 -8.36 -0.67
C ILE A 658 36.58 -7.39 0.50
N ALA A 659 35.77 -6.32 0.61
CA ALA A 659 35.95 -5.30 1.65
C ALA A 659 35.58 -5.75 3.07
N THR A 660 34.83 -6.84 3.23
CA THR A 660 34.30 -7.27 4.54
C THR A 660 34.80 -8.63 5.00
N GLN A 661 35.52 -9.36 4.15
CA GLN A 661 36.06 -10.70 4.44
C GLN A 661 37.55 -10.79 4.08
N THR A 662 38.36 -9.93 4.69
CA THR A 662 39.83 -9.98 4.57
C THR A 662 40.38 -11.24 5.23
N LEU A 663 41.31 -11.91 4.54
CA LEU A 663 42.05 -13.08 4.99
C LEU A 663 43.54 -12.71 5.14
N PRO A 664 44.37 -13.54 5.80
CA PRO A 664 45.80 -13.28 5.94
C PRO A 664 46.52 -13.09 4.60
N ASP A 665 46.18 -13.90 3.58
CA ASP A 665 46.89 -13.93 2.29
C ASP A 665 46.10 -13.30 1.13
N GLY A 666 44.95 -12.68 1.43
CA GLY A 666 44.05 -12.15 0.40
C GLY A 666 42.65 -11.85 0.90
N TYR A 667 41.67 -12.18 0.07
CA TYR A 667 40.26 -11.86 0.28
C TYR A 667 39.38 -13.06 -0.02
N CYS A 668 38.32 -13.19 0.76
CA CYS A 668 37.24 -14.10 0.44
C CYS A 668 36.28 -13.44 -0.56
N GLY A 669 36.18 -14.01 -1.76
CA GLY A 669 35.16 -13.66 -2.75
C GLY A 669 33.81 -14.31 -2.49
N LEU A 670 33.66 -15.07 -1.39
CA LEU A 670 32.38 -15.58 -0.95
C LEU A 670 31.47 -14.37 -0.62
N PRO A 671 30.21 -14.35 -1.07
CA PRO A 671 29.28 -13.31 -0.66
C PRO A 671 29.15 -13.30 0.86
N VAL A 672 29.21 -12.12 1.49
CA VAL A 672 29.12 -11.89 2.96
C VAL A 672 27.86 -12.50 3.58
N GLN A 673 26.84 -12.59 2.75
CA GLN A 673 25.57 -13.24 2.97
C GLN A 673 25.65 -14.74 3.26
N LYS A 674 26.75 -15.42 2.89
CA LYS A 674 26.98 -16.85 3.07
C LYS A 674 28.03 -17.09 4.15
N SER A 675 27.83 -18.14 4.94
CA SER A 675 28.83 -18.64 5.89
C SER A 675 29.71 -19.70 5.23
N CYS A 676 31.03 -19.64 5.43
CA CYS A 676 31.95 -20.67 4.95
C CYS A 676 31.91 -21.88 5.89
N PRO A 677 31.65 -23.11 5.40
CA PRO A 677 31.66 -24.31 6.23
C PRO A 677 33.06 -24.94 6.38
N HIS A 678 34.08 -24.41 5.66
CA HIS A 678 35.41 -25.01 5.58
C HIS A 678 36.43 -24.23 6.41
N ALA A 679 37.13 -24.92 7.31
CA ALA A 679 38.32 -24.39 7.98
C ALA A 679 39.56 -24.60 7.09
N ASN A 680 40.42 -23.58 6.98
CA ASN A 680 41.73 -23.65 6.33
C ASN A 680 41.75 -24.08 4.83
N ALA A 681 40.65 -23.84 4.10
CA ALA A 681 40.55 -24.20 2.68
C ALA A 681 40.86 -23.04 1.72
N CYS A 682 41.19 -21.84 2.21
CA CYS A 682 41.22 -20.61 1.40
C CYS A 682 42.19 -20.70 0.21
N LEU A 683 43.39 -21.25 0.39
CA LEU A 683 44.40 -21.37 -0.67
C LEU A 683 44.10 -22.45 -1.71
N THR A 684 43.00 -23.19 -1.56
CA THR A 684 42.45 -24.10 -2.56
C THR A 684 40.99 -23.75 -2.92
N CYS A 685 40.49 -22.63 -2.41
CA CYS A 685 39.11 -22.22 -2.57
C CYS A 685 38.92 -21.44 -3.88
N PRO A 686 37.95 -21.81 -4.74
CA PRO A 686 37.76 -21.16 -6.04
C PRO A 686 37.30 -19.70 -5.94
N VAL A 687 36.82 -19.26 -4.77
CA VAL A 687 36.41 -17.87 -4.53
C VAL A 687 37.47 -17.05 -3.79
N PHE A 688 38.65 -17.61 -3.51
CA PHE A 688 39.76 -16.84 -2.93
C PHE A 688 40.37 -15.92 -4.00
N LEU A 689 40.61 -14.67 -3.60
CA LEU A 689 41.19 -13.63 -4.43
C LEU A 689 42.37 -13.01 -3.70
N THR A 690 43.45 -12.67 -4.40
CA THR A 690 44.59 -11.97 -3.82
C THR A 690 45.09 -10.87 -4.74
N GLY A 691 46.03 -10.05 -4.27
CA GLY A 691 46.54 -8.87 -4.98
C GLY A 691 48.00 -8.56 -4.61
N PRO A 692 48.64 -7.60 -5.31
CA PRO A 692 50.06 -7.28 -5.11
C PRO A 692 50.41 -6.92 -3.67
N GLU A 693 49.45 -6.36 -2.92
CA GLU A 693 49.63 -5.99 -1.52
C GLU A 693 49.83 -7.18 -0.56
N PHE A 694 49.52 -8.42 -0.97
CA PHE A 694 49.75 -9.64 -0.19
C PHE A 694 50.96 -10.44 -0.65
N LEU A 695 51.76 -9.93 -1.61
CA LEU A 695 52.95 -10.63 -2.11
C LEU A 695 53.91 -11.06 -0.98
N PRO A 696 54.20 -10.24 0.06
CA PRO A 696 55.04 -10.67 1.18
C PRO A 696 54.45 -11.89 1.91
N GLU A 697 53.16 -11.85 2.22
CA GLU A 697 52.44 -12.91 2.93
C GLU A 697 52.36 -14.18 2.11
N LEU A 698 52.04 -14.08 0.81
CA LEU A 698 52.02 -15.21 -0.13
C LEU A 698 53.40 -15.90 -0.21
N ARG A 699 54.50 -15.12 -0.22
CA ARG A 699 55.88 -15.65 -0.25
C ARG A 699 56.26 -16.35 1.05
N ASP A 700 55.90 -15.77 2.20
CA ASP A 700 56.14 -16.40 3.50
C ASP A 700 55.35 -17.71 3.62
N GLN A 701 54.07 -17.68 3.25
CA GLN A 701 53.20 -18.85 3.26
C GLN A 701 53.70 -19.94 2.30
N ARG A 702 54.20 -19.57 1.12
CA ARG A 702 54.85 -20.49 0.18
C ARG A 702 56.07 -21.15 0.80
N THR A 703 56.95 -20.36 1.43
CA THR A 703 58.18 -20.86 2.08
C THR A 703 57.84 -21.86 3.17
N ARG A 704 56.85 -21.55 4.02
CA ARG A 704 56.36 -22.48 5.06
C ARG A 704 55.77 -23.75 4.47
N THR A 705 55.02 -23.64 3.37
CA THR A 705 54.39 -24.79 2.69
C THR A 705 55.45 -25.73 2.13
N LEU A 706 56.52 -25.22 1.52
CA LEU A 706 57.64 -26.04 1.04
C LEU A 706 58.34 -26.80 2.17
N THR A 707 58.61 -26.13 3.30
CA THR A 707 59.16 -26.80 4.49
C THR A 707 58.25 -27.91 5.01
N LEU A 708 56.93 -27.74 4.95
CA LEU A 708 55.96 -28.78 5.33
C LEU A 708 55.98 -29.96 4.36
N ILE A 709 56.16 -29.72 3.05
CA ILE A 709 56.29 -30.76 2.03
C ILE A 709 57.57 -31.57 2.27
N ASP A 710 58.71 -30.91 2.50
CA ASP A 710 59.99 -31.57 2.77
C ASP A 710 59.90 -32.46 4.00
N ASN A 711 59.34 -31.93 5.10
CA ASN A 711 59.14 -32.69 6.34
C ASN A 711 58.18 -33.87 6.16
N ALA A 712 57.06 -33.67 5.45
CA ALA A 712 56.10 -34.73 5.18
C ALA A 712 56.71 -35.85 4.33
N THR A 713 57.52 -35.49 3.33
CA THR A 713 58.21 -36.45 2.46
C THR A 713 59.26 -37.24 3.22
N ASN A 714 60.08 -36.58 4.03
CA ASN A 714 61.11 -37.22 4.85
C ASN A 714 60.52 -38.16 5.92
N CYS A 715 59.32 -37.87 6.42
CA CYS A 715 58.59 -38.71 7.37
C CYS A 715 57.69 -39.77 6.71
N GLY A 716 57.65 -39.87 5.37
CA GLY A 716 56.82 -40.84 4.64
C GLY A 716 55.31 -40.53 4.65
N HIS A 717 54.90 -39.31 4.99
CA HIS A 717 53.50 -38.88 5.02
C HIS A 717 53.01 -38.41 3.63
N THR A 718 52.88 -39.34 2.70
CA THR A 718 52.56 -39.09 1.28
C THR A 718 51.34 -38.20 1.06
N ARG A 719 50.20 -38.48 1.71
CA ARG A 719 48.97 -37.69 1.55
C ARG A 719 49.12 -36.23 1.99
N THR A 720 49.89 -35.99 3.05
CA THR A 720 50.15 -34.62 3.55
C THR A 720 51.06 -33.86 2.60
N ALA A 721 52.05 -34.54 2.00
CA ALA A 721 52.90 -33.96 0.97
C ALA A 721 52.08 -33.56 -0.27
N GLU A 722 51.20 -34.44 -0.76
CA GLU A 722 50.32 -34.17 -1.92
C GLU A 722 49.38 -32.97 -1.68
N MET A 723 48.74 -32.88 -0.51
CA MET A 723 47.85 -31.76 -0.17
C MET A 723 48.58 -30.43 -0.12
N ASN A 724 49.79 -30.40 0.46
CA ASN A 724 50.59 -29.18 0.52
C ASN A 724 51.19 -28.82 -0.84
N GLN A 725 51.49 -29.81 -1.69
CA GLN A 725 51.94 -29.57 -3.07
C GLN A 725 50.89 -28.78 -3.86
N GLN A 726 49.60 -29.17 -3.75
CA GLN A 726 48.52 -28.42 -4.38
C GLN A 726 48.45 -26.96 -3.92
N VAL A 727 48.69 -26.70 -2.63
CA VAL A 727 48.75 -25.34 -2.08
C VAL A 727 49.95 -24.57 -2.63
N ALA A 728 51.12 -25.19 -2.70
CA ALA A 728 52.34 -24.60 -3.27
C ALA A 728 52.13 -24.22 -4.75
N ASP A 729 51.53 -25.11 -5.54
CA ASP A 729 51.26 -24.86 -6.97
C ASP A 729 50.26 -23.71 -7.20
N ASN A 730 49.28 -23.53 -6.30
CA ASN A 730 48.36 -22.39 -6.34
C ASN A 730 49.11 -21.09 -5.97
N LEU A 731 49.95 -21.12 -4.92
CA LEU A 731 50.75 -19.97 -4.49
C LEU A 731 51.73 -19.53 -5.58
N ASP A 732 52.39 -20.47 -6.26
CA ASP A 732 53.30 -20.20 -7.38
C ASP A 732 52.60 -19.47 -8.53
N ARG A 733 51.40 -19.93 -8.91
CA ARG A 733 50.60 -19.26 -9.95
C ARG A 733 50.18 -17.85 -9.55
N MET A 734 49.73 -17.66 -8.31
CA MET A 734 49.32 -16.34 -7.83
C MET A 734 50.50 -15.37 -7.75
N ILE A 735 51.64 -15.81 -7.20
CA ILE A 735 52.85 -14.98 -7.08
C ILE A 735 53.39 -14.62 -8.47
N GLY A 736 53.53 -15.60 -9.36
CA GLY A 736 54.06 -15.37 -10.71
C GLY A 736 53.23 -14.36 -11.49
N GLU A 737 51.89 -14.44 -11.43
CA GLU A 737 51.03 -13.49 -12.14
C GLU A 737 51.10 -12.08 -11.57
N LEU A 738 51.15 -11.95 -10.23
CA LEU A 738 51.26 -10.67 -9.56
C LEU A 738 52.62 -9.98 -9.80
N GLU A 739 53.68 -10.76 -10.00
CA GLU A 739 55.03 -10.27 -10.31
C GLU A 739 55.15 -9.84 -11.77
N ASN A 740 54.67 -10.65 -12.72
CA ASN A 740 54.73 -10.34 -14.15
C ASN A 740 53.96 -9.05 -14.52
N SER A 741 52.91 -8.74 -13.76
CA SER A 741 52.06 -7.56 -14.01
C SER A 741 52.60 -6.27 -13.39
N HIS A 742 53.67 -6.34 -12.59
CA HIS A 742 54.29 -5.17 -11.97
C HIS A 742 55.29 -4.47 -12.90
N ASP A 743 55.67 -5.11 -14.01
CA ASP A 743 56.68 -4.68 -14.99
C ASP A 743 56.09 -4.03 -16.28
N GLU A 744 54.76 -3.93 -16.44
CA GLU A 744 54.18 -3.17 -17.55
C GLU A 744 54.10 -1.66 -17.21
N PRO A 745 54.74 -0.76 -17.99
CA PRO A 745 54.67 0.67 -17.74
C PRO A 745 53.25 1.19 -18.01
N GLN A 746 52.68 1.89 -17.02
CA GLN A 746 51.44 2.64 -17.17
C GLN A 746 51.57 3.63 -18.35
N GLU A 747 50.92 3.34 -19.47
CA GLU A 747 50.71 4.31 -20.54
C GLU A 747 49.96 5.51 -19.97
N THR A 748 50.67 6.63 -19.82
CA THR A 748 50.10 7.93 -19.51
C THR A 748 49.25 8.38 -20.69
N THR A 749 47.96 8.08 -20.67
CA THR A 749 46.98 8.77 -21.50
C THR A 749 46.89 10.23 -21.05
N HIS A 750 47.63 11.11 -21.73
CA HIS A 750 47.38 12.54 -21.75
C HIS A 750 45.98 12.78 -22.36
N ALA A 751 45.04 13.24 -21.54
CA ALA A 751 43.75 13.76 -22.01
C ALA A 751 43.80 15.30 -22.05
N GLY A 752 43.62 15.85 -23.24
CA GLY A 752 43.03 17.18 -23.45
C GLY A 752 41.51 17.11 -23.43
#